data_AF-A0A067SPW8-F1
#
_entry.id   AF-A0A067SPW8-F1
#
_cell.length_a   1.000
_cell.length_b   1.000
_cell.length_c   1.000
_cell.angle_alpha   90.00
_cell.angle_beta   90.00
_cell.angle_gamma   90.00
#
_symmetry.space_group_name_H-M   'P 1'
#
loop_
_entity.id
_entity.type
_entity.pdbx_description
1 polymer ?
#
loop_
_entity_poly.entity_id
_entity_poly.type
_entity_poly.pdbx_seq_one_letter_code
_entity_poly.pdbx_strand_id
1 'polypeptide(L)'
;MLPYRVQAIWWNVANFWYLTEATIRRVTTSTTSNLSQKARKSKRKAKAMKRKAFQRSRHGLYSSFPGISKVKLPEPPVPHLLRSNIPPTEQETTLIREAISMAEAEELRLEEELHKQGHRQHDLTVYKLERASTFIREQKAVLSLIRKIPPEILQDIFIYTVSPTSGGHDYGWLYANDLPWGLSQVSNLWRTTALSMSVLWSRIPTINLGEEYTKRERYQEFLNEILRRSHTIPIEVHLYGPLFFSDDTHPAIDILLPHSSRWRKCKLEMQCASLVALEGIKGHLDSLQVLLIRSYDSRSFMDSDVVVSAFKDAPHLRSVRLSGTYASYFALPLLQLTDYTEEDCHINQMNDLIDPSLPSPIQNLAILDFRQFGFARSLITLPLLVVLKARFNFGIDHQSLLEFLILPTLEELSVSSNTGPLIPSVSSMISRTGRPSLLNKLFLRSQVPDEGGELMLLLDKTPLISHLNVSLPPTEDLLSLVPVKGGQVVAPGLQICEFFVDGPLLDDTISHLNLLASSRCEPSDRSSDQLPLPGELQRLRTIYLHFSVEYPGVCEPQQRKFQNWVATENALSLIELRKLLIQYIPELYFGRRRHTKKILDFKRKDEASHILACIENLDVAHAEEIYHSGIHRTLQRLSYWFMEKNSRYKLSQTSKRILRKWNPLFVDSLKDFHWAMKDGASLMYLSEANSLRSMENPTNFVFDVEDCAIPPSDLPWPLFGCI
;
A
#
# COMPACT_ATOMS: atom_id res chain seq x y z
N MET A 1 30.29 -9.43 -49.65
CA MET A 1 30.47 -8.82 -48.31
C MET A 1 30.39 -7.27 -48.29
N LEU A 2 29.96 -6.58 -49.36
CA LEU A 2 29.68 -5.12 -49.34
C LEU A 2 28.20 -4.68 -49.12
N PRO A 3 27.14 -5.47 -49.37
CA PRO A 3 25.77 -4.95 -49.23
C PRO A 3 25.24 -4.91 -47.78
N TYR A 4 25.74 -5.75 -46.87
CA TYR A 4 25.27 -5.80 -45.47
C TYR A 4 25.76 -4.62 -44.61
N ARG A 5 26.95 -4.06 -44.88
CA ARG A 5 27.48 -2.90 -44.15
C ARG A 5 26.72 -1.61 -44.48
N VAL A 6 26.23 -1.47 -45.71
CA VAL A 6 25.45 -0.30 -46.12
C VAL A 6 24.05 -0.34 -45.49
N GLN A 7 23.40 -1.51 -45.46
CA GLN A 7 22.10 -1.65 -44.77
C GLN A 7 22.18 -1.39 -43.27
N ALA A 8 23.23 -1.85 -42.58
CA ALA A 8 23.42 -1.58 -41.15
C ALA A 8 23.65 -0.08 -40.85
N ILE A 9 24.37 0.63 -41.72
CA ILE A 9 24.58 2.08 -41.60
C ILE A 9 23.26 2.83 -41.81
N TRP A 10 22.46 2.46 -42.82
CA TRP A 10 21.15 3.08 -43.05
C TRP A 10 20.15 2.80 -41.92
N TRP A 11 20.18 1.59 -41.33
CA TRP A 11 19.38 1.26 -40.16
C TRP A 11 19.78 2.08 -38.94
N ASN A 12 21.08 2.24 -38.69
CA ASN A 12 21.58 3.05 -37.57
C ASN A 12 21.29 4.55 -37.75
N VAL A 13 21.37 5.07 -38.98
CA VAL A 13 21.00 6.46 -39.28
C VAL A 13 19.50 6.68 -39.12
N ALA A 14 18.66 5.74 -39.57
CA ALA A 14 17.22 5.81 -39.40
C ALA A 14 16.79 5.72 -37.92
N ASN A 15 17.43 4.83 -37.14
CA ASN A 15 17.19 4.72 -35.70
C ASN A 15 17.67 5.98 -34.96
N PHE A 16 18.82 6.54 -35.34
CA PHE A 16 19.32 7.78 -34.78
C PHE A 16 18.37 8.95 -35.08
N TRP A 17 17.83 9.03 -36.30
CA TRP A 17 16.81 10.03 -36.67
C TRP A 17 15.51 9.84 -35.90
N TYR A 18 15.03 8.61 -35.74
CA TYR A 18 13.81 8.31 -35.00
C TYR A 18 13.96 8.62 -33.50
N LEU A 19 15.09 8.27 -32.90
CA LEU A 19 15.41 8.56 -31.50
C LEU A 19 15.63 10.06 -31.26
N THR A 20 16.28 10.77 -32.17
CA THR A 20 16.43 12.23 -32.07
C THR A 20 15.09 12.94 -32.24
N GLU A 21 14.24 12.53 -33.19
CA GLU A 21 12.91 13.09 -33.36
C GLU A 21 11.98 12.79 -32.17
N ALA A 22 12.02 11.57 -31.63
CA ALA A 22 11.28 11.20 -30.42
C ALA A 22 11.75 12.00 -29.19
N THR A 23 13.05 12.24 -29.07
CA THR A 23 13.63 13.05 -27.98
C THR A 23 13.25 14.52 -28.13
N ILE A 24 13.32 15.08 -29.35
CA ILE A 24 12.88 16.44 -29.65
C ILE A 24 11.37 16.59 -29.36
N ARG A 25 10.54 15.61 -29.72
CA ARG A 25 9.10 15.59 -29.41
C ARG A 25 8.83 15.50 -27.90
N ARG A 26 9.60 14.71 -27.15
CA ARG A 26 9.50 14.64 -25.67
C ARG A 26 9.94 15.93 -25.00
N VAL A 27 11.03 16.54 -25.45
CA VAL A 27 11.52 17.82 -24.93
C VAL A 27 10.54 18.94 -25.24
N THR A 28 10.01 19.01 -26.46
CA THR A 28 9.00 20.03 -26.84
C THR A 28 7.68 19.86 -26.09
N THR A 29 7.18 18.63 -25.90
CA THR A 29 5.97 18.36 -25.09
C THR A 29 6.18 18.66 -23.60
N SER A 30 7.34 18.31 -23.03
CA SER A 30 7.71 18.68 -21.66
C SER A 30 7.83 20.20 -21.49
N THR A 31 8.46 20.88 -22.44
CA THR A 31 8.66 22.34 -22.42
C THR A 31 7.33 23.08 -22.56
N THR A 32 6.44 22.65 -23.46
CA THR A 32 5.09 23.22 -23.61
C THR A 32 4.21 22.94 -22.39
N SER A 33 4.29 21.75 -21.80
CA SER A 33 3.61 21.42 -20.54
C SER A 33 4.08 22.34 -19.40
N ASN A 34 5.39 22.48 -19.22
CA ASN A 34 5.99 23.35 -18.21
C ASN A 34 5.64 24.83 -18.42
N LEU A 35 5.66 25.32 -19.66
CA LEU A 35 5.22 26.68 -20.01
C LEU A 35 3.73 26.88 -19.72
N SER A 36 2.88 25.89 -20.04
CA SER A 36 1.44 25.94 -19.74
C SER A 36 1.18 25.98 -18.23
N GLN A 37 1.96 25.23 -17.44
CA GLN A 37 1.85 25.19 -15.99
C GLN A 37 2.34 26.50 -15.36
N LYS A 38 3.46 27.07 -15.86
CA LYS A 38 3.94 28.40 -15.48
C LYS A 38 2.92 29.49 -15.83
N ALA A 39 2.32 29.45 -17.01
CA ALA A 39 1.28 30.39 -17.44
C ALA A 39 0.01 30.27 -16.58
N ARG A 40 -0.42 29.05 -16.23
CA ARG A 40 -1.55 28.81 -15.29
C ARG A 40 -1.24 29.34 -13.89
N LYS A 41 -0.03 29.11 -13.37
CA LYS A 41 0.43 29.66 -12.07
C LYS A 41 0.47 31.19 -12.11
N SER A 42 0.96 31.79 -13.20
CA SER A 42 1.00 33.24 -13.40
C SER A 42 -0.40 33.85 -13.50
N LYS A 43 -1.32 33.28 -14.29
CA LYS A 43 -2.73 33.70 -14.36
C LYS A 43 -3.42 33.62 -13.00
N ARG A 44 -3.17 32.55 -12.22
CA ARG A 44 -3.67 32.42 -10.84
C ARG A 44 -3.12 33.51 -9.93
N LYS A 45 -1.82 33.79 -9.97
CA LYS A 45 -1.19 34.89 -9.22
C LYS A 45 -1.76 36.25 -9.62
N ALA A 46 -1.92 36.53 -10.92
CA ALA A 46 -2.50 37.77 -11.44
C ALA A 46 -3.97 37.95 -11.00
N LYS A 47 -4.78 36.88 -11.04
CA LYS A 47 -6.17 36.90 -10.54
C LYS A 47 -6.23 37.14 -9.03
N ALA A 48 -5.33 36.52 -8.27
CA ALA A 48 -5.21 36.75 -6.84
C ALA A 48 -4.76 38.18 -6.51
N MET A 49 -3.81 38.74 -7.27
CA MET A 49 -3.38 40.14 -7.13
C MET A 49 -4.49 41.13 -7.49
N LYS A 50 -5.23 40.91 -8.59
CA LYS A 50 -6.40 41.72 -8.94
C LYS A 50 -7.47 41.67 -7.85
N ARG A 51 -7.75 40.49 -7.27
CA ARG A 51 -8.68 40.36 -6.14
C ARG A 51 -8.20 41.11 -4.89
N LYS A 52 -6.91 40.99 -4.54
CA LYS A 52 -6.32 41.74 -3.42
C LYS A 52 -6.33 43.25 -3.65
N ALA A 53 -6.04 43.71 -4.87
CA ALA A 53 -6.10 45.13 -5.24
C ALA A 53 -7.54 45.66 -5.20
N PHE A 54 -8.50 44.89 -5.69
CA PHE A 54 -9.92 45.21 -5.61
C PHE A 54 -10.43 45.26 -4.15
N GLN A 55 -10.02 44.31 -3.30
CA GLN A 55 -10.33 44.34 -1.86
C GLN A 55 -9.70 45.54 -1.14
N ARG A 56 -8.44 45.90 -1.46
CA ARG A 56 -7.78 47.10 -0.93
C ARG A 56 -8.48 48.39 -1.38
N SER A 57 -8.88 48.46 -2.65
CA SER A 57 -9.64 49.58 -3.20
C SER A 57 -11.01 49.69 -2.53
N ARG A 58 -11.77 48.58 -2.39
CA ARG A 58 -13.01 48.50 -1.59
C ARG A 58 -12.79 48.99 -0.16
N HIS A 59 -11.76 48.50 0.52
CA HIS A 59 -11.45 48.90 1.90
C HIS A 59 -11.15 50.40 2.02
N GLY A 60 -10.41 50.97 1.08
CA GLY A 60 -10.15 52.41 1.00
C GLY A 60 -11.44 53.21 0.80
N LEU A 61 -12.24 52.83 -0.20
CA LEU A 61 -13.52 53.48 -0.54
C LEU A 61 -14.55 53.40 0.59
N TYR A 62 -14.63 52.24 1.27
CA TYR A 62 -15.50 52.06 2.43
C TYR A 62 -14.99 52.88 3.63
N SER A 63 -13.69 52.84 3.95
CA SER A 63 -13.13 53.60 5.08
C SER A 63 -13.36 55.12 5.03
N SER A 64 -13.62 55.68 3.84
CA SER A 64 -13.92 57.11 3.62
C SER A 64 -15.39 57.51 3.71
N PHE A 65 -16.36 56.59 3.85
CA PHE A 65 -17.78 56.96 3.96
C PHE A 65 -18.17 57.47 5.37
N PRO A 66 -18.94 58.57 5.48
CA PRO A 66 -19.46 59.04 6.76
C PRO A 66 -20.41 57.99 7.36
N GLY A 67 -20.06 57.41 8.52
CA GLY A 67 -20.84 56.37 9.21
C GLY A 67 -20.12 55.02 9.39
N ILE A 68 -18.95 54.82 8.79
CA ILE A 68 -18.06 53.66 9.04
C ILE A 68 -17.36 53.76 10.40
N SER A 69 -17.13 54.99 10.87
CA SER A 69 -16.61 55.32 12.21
C SER A 69 -17.51 54.91 13.38
N LYS A 70 -18.67 54.29 13.12
CA LYS A 70 -19.64 53.80 14.13
C LYS A 70 -19.63 52.27 14.32
N VAL A 71 -18.60 51.56 13.87
CA VAL A 71 -18.43 50.15 14.29
C VAL A 71 -17.89 50.15 15.72
N LYS A 72 -18.66 49.62 16.68
CA LYS A 72 -18.26 49.58 18.10
C LYS A 72 -17.32 48.40 18.40
N LEU A 73 -16.28 48.21 17.59
CA LEU A 73 -15.26 47.22 17.90
C LEU A 73 -14.29 47.81 18.94
N PRO A 74 -13.91 47.05 19.99
CA PRO A 74 -12.88 47.49 20.92
C PRO A 74 -11.53 47.59 20.21
N GLU A 75 -10.63 48.44 20.73
CA GLU A 75 -9.24 48.39 20.29
C GLU A 75 -8.63 47.02 20.67
N PRO A 76 -7.72 46.47 19.85
CA PRO A 76 -7.04 45.23 20.21
C PRO A 76 -6.36 45.37 21.58
N PRO A 77 -6.75 44.60 22.61
CA PRO A 77 -6.28 44.83 23.98
C PRO A 77 -4.79 44.52 24.14
N VAL A 78 -4.24 43.67 23.26
CA VAL A 78 -2.83 43.25 23.27
C VAL A 78 -2.24 43.28 21.85
N PRO A 79 -2.00 44.47 21.26
CA PRO A 79 -1.55 44.59 19.86
C PRO A 79 -0.21 43.88 19.59
N HIS A 80 0.65 43.78 20.62
CA HIS A 80 1.95 43.15 20.51
C HIS A 80 1.86 41.62 20.31
N LEU A 81 0.82 40.95 20.82
CA LEU A 81 0.60 39.50 20.66
C LEU A 81 0.03 39.12 19.28
N LEU A 82 -0.49 40.09 18.53
CA LEU A 82 -0.90 39.89 17.13
C LEU A 82 0.30 39.72 16.19
N ARG A 83 1.49 40.15 16.62
CA ARG A 83 2.74 40.07 15.86
C ARG A 83 3.74 39.06 16.44
N SER A 84 3.37 38.35 17.50
CA SER A 84 4.21 37.37 18.18
C SER A 84 3.47 36.05 18.40
N ASN A 85 4.22 34.99 18.69
CA ASN A 85 3.66 33.69 19.14
C ASN A 85 3.80 33.50 20.65
N ILE A 86 4.04 34.57 21.40
CA ILE A 86 4.13 34.52 22.86
C ILE A 86 2.72 34.19 23.41
N PRO A 87 2.59 33.24 24.35
CA PRO A 87 1.30 32.97 24.98
C PRO A 87 0.85 34.18 25.81
N PRO A 88 -0.44 34.55 25.78
CA PRO A 88 -0.96 35.60 26.64
C PRO A 88 -0.88 35.18 28.11
N THR A 89 -0.59 36.14 28.97
CA THR A 89 -0.72 35.99 30.44
C THR A 89 -2.19 35.80 30.84
N GLU A 90 -2.46 35.41 32.08
CA GLU A 90 -3.85 35.25 32.55
C GLU A 90 -4.65 36.56 32.50
N GLN A 91 -4.02 37.68 32.88
CA GLN A 91 -4.64 39.00 32.82
C GLN A 91 -4.96 39.42 31.38
N GLU A 92 -4.01 39.24 30.47
CA GLU A 92 -4.22 39.50 29.03
C GLU A 92 -5.28 38.57 28.43
N THR A 93 -5.32 37.31 28.87
CA THR A 93 -6.33 36.35 28.43
C THR A 93 -7.74 36.81 28.79
N THR A 94 -7.93 37.37 29.99
CA THR A 94 -9.22 37.95 30.41
C THR A 94 -9.61 39.13 29.53
N LEU A 95 -8.70 40.08 29.30
CA LEU A 95 -8.93 41.24 28.43
C LEU A 95 -9.28 40.84 26.98
N ILE A 96 -8.62 39.81 26.45
CA ILE A 96 -8.91 39.29 25.10
C ILE A 96 -10.30 38.67 25.04
N ARG A 97 -10.72 37.90 26.06
CA ARG A 97 -12.05 37.28 26.10
C ARG A 97 -13.17 38.32 26.18
N GLU A 98 -12.98 39.36 26.97
CA GLU A 98 -13.91 40.49 27.05
C GLU A 98 -14.04 41.21 25.70
N ALA A 99 -12.90 41.49 25.04
CA ALA A 99 -12.89 42.10 23.72
C ALA A 99 -13.55 41.22 22.64
N ILE A 100 -13.39 39.89 22.69
CA ILE A 100 -14.09 38.94 21.81
C ILE A 100 -15.60 39.01 22.07
N SER A 101 -16.04 38.96 23.33
CA SER A 101 -17.45 39.00 23.68
C SER A 101 -18.13 40.29 23.21
N MET A 102 -17.47 41.43 23.37
CA MET A 102 -17.96 42.71 22.84
C MET A 102 -18.07 42.72 21.32
N ALA A 103 -17.08 42.13 20.62
CA ALA A 103 -17.09 42.06 19.17
C ALA A 103 -18.15 41.08 18.63
N GLU A 104 -18.39 39.96 19.31
CA GLU A 104 -19.46 38.99 18.98
C GLU A 104 -20.86 39.59 19.18
N ALA A 105 -21.06 40.38 20.25
CA ALA A 105 -22.31 41.11 20.46
C ALA A 105 -22.57 42.15 19.35
N GLU A 106 -21.52 42.83 18.88
CA GLU A 106 -21.60 43.77 17.76
C GLU A 106 -21.83 43.05 16.42
N GLU A 107 -21.22 41.88 16.20
CA GLU A 107 -21.46 41.05 15.01
C GLU A 107 -22.93 40.62 14.93
N LEU A 108 -23.50 40.11 16.03
CA LEU A 108 -24.92 39.72 16.11
C LEU A 108 -25.85 40.91 15.83
N ARG A 109 -25.54 42.09 16.40
CA ARG A 109 -26.30 43.32 16.15
C ARG A 109 -26.29 43.71 14.66
N LEU A 110 -25.14 43.58 14.00
CA LEU A 110 -24.97 43.88 12.58
C LEU A 110 -25.68 42.85 11.69
N GLU A 111 -25.72 41.57 12.09
CA GLU A 111 -26.50 40.53 11.41
C GLU A 111 -28.00 40.82 11.46
N GLU A 112 -28.53 41.22 12.62
CA GLU A 112 -29.94 41.62 12.74
C GLU A 112 -30.26 42.88 11.92
N GLU A 113 -29.35 43.85 11.88
CA GLU A 113 -29.48 45.06 11.07
C GLU A 113 -29.49 44.72 9.56
N LEU A 114 -28.68 43.75 9.14
CA LEU A 114 -28.62 43.26 7.77
C LEU A 114 -29.94 42.61 7.33
N HIS A 115 -30.60 41.86 8.21
CA HIS A 115 -31.91 41.24 7.95
C HIS A 115 -33.05 42.26 7.85
N LYS A 116 -32.92 43.43 8.50
CA LYS A 116 -33.96 44.47 8.57
C LYS A 116 -33.80 45.58 7.51
N GLN A 117 -32.69 45.63 6.76
CA GLN A 117 -32.36 46.72 5.83
C GLN A 117 -32.62 46.39 4.35
N GLY A 118 -33.10 47.40 3.58
CA GLY A 118 -33.17 47.37 2.11
C GLY A 118 -31.83 47.68 1.41
N HIS A 119 -31.79 47.58 0.08
CA HIS A 119 -30.57 47.60 -0.76
C HIS A 119 -29.57 48.78 -0.56
N ARG A 120 -29.95 49.90 0.09
CA ARG A 120 -29.10 51.11 0.20
C ARG A 120 -28.00 51.05 1.27
N GLN A 121 -28.12 50.23 2.32
CA GLN A 121 -27.08 50.07 3.36
C GLN A 121 -26.44 48.68 3.40
N HIS A 122 -26.92 47.76 2.57
CA HIS A 122 -26.53 46.34 2.59
C HIS A 122 -25.01 46.13 2.46
N ASP A 123 -24.36 46.76 1.48
CA ASP A 123 -22.91 46.62 1.27
C ASP A 123 -22.06 47.17 2.43
N LEU A 124 -22.57 48.19 3.12
CA LEU A 124 -21.91 48.81 4.26
C LEU A 124 -21.95 47.89 5.49
N THR A 125 -23.13 47.33 5.78
CA THR A 125 -23.35 46.41 6.89
C THR A 125 -22.57 45.12 6.71
N VAL A 126 -22.52 44.57 5.48
CA VAL A 126 -21.65 43.43 5.13
C VAL A 126 -20.17 43.73 5.39
N TYR A 127 -19.69 44.91 5.03
CA TYR A 127 -18.30 45.30 5.30
C TYR A 127 -18.00 45.42 6.80
N LYS A 128 -18.94 45.96 7.60
CA LYS A 128 -18.79 46.04 9.07
C LYS A 128 -18.72 44.65 9.70
N LEU A 129 -19.56 43.73 9.23
CA LEU A 129 -19.60 42.34 9.65
C LEU A 129 -18.28 41.64 9.32
N GLU A 130 -17.77 41.78 8.08
CA GLU A 130 -16.44 41.25 7.70
C GLU A 130 -15.30 41.76 8.61
N ARG A 131 -15.37 43.02 9.07
CA ARG A 131 -14.40 43.57 10.03
C ARG A 131 -14.55 42.98 11.42
N ALA A 132 -15.77 42.83 11.93
CA ALA A 132 -16.04 42.21 13.22
C ALA A 132 -15.58 40.75 13.24
N SER A 133 -15.95 39.95 12.23
CA SER A 133 -15.50 38.55 12.12
C SER A 133 -13.97 38.44 12.00
N THR A 134 -13.33 39.37 11.29
CA THR A 134 -11.86 39.41 11.18
C THR A 134 -11.21 39.70 12.52
N PHE A 135 -11.70 40.69 13.27
CA PHE A 135 -11.23 41.01 14.61
C PHE A 135 -11.38 39.81 15.56
N ILE A 136 -12.57 39.20 15.62
CA ILE A 136 -12.86 38.02 16.45
C ILE A 136 -11.89 36.89 16.12
N ARG A 137 -11.68 36.60 14.83
CA ARG A 137 -10.75 35.55 14.38
C ARG A 137 -9.32 35.84 14.83
N GLU A 138 -8.85 37.08 14.69
CA GLU A 138 -7.51 37.49 15.11
C GLU A 138 -7.32 37.35 16.62
N GLN A 139 -8.29 37.81 17.43
CA GLN A 139 -8.24 37.68 18.88
C GLN A 139 -8.34 36.22 19.35
N LYS A 140 -9.22 35.42 18.75
CA LYS A 140 -9.30 33.96 19.02
C LYS A 140 -8.00 33.24 18.67
N ALA A 141 -7.30 33.67 17.62
CA ALA A 141 -5.99 33.11 17.26
C ALA A 141 -4.91 33.41 18.31
N VAL A 142 -5.00 34.52 19.04
CA VAL A 142 -4.10 34.83 20.17
C VAL A 142 -4.33 33.87 21.35
N LEU A 143 -5.58 33.45 21.57
CA LEU A 143 -5.94 32.47 22.60
C LEU A 143 -5.68 31.01 22.20
N SER A 144 -5.14 30.76 21.00
CA SER A 144 -4.91 29.40 20.52
C SER A 144 -3.99 28.62 21.45
N LEU A 145 -4.40 27.39 21.77
CA LEU A 145 -3.63 26.46 22.61
C LEU A 145 -2.23 26.20 22.04
N ILE A 146 -2.05 26.31 20.72
CA ILE A 146 -0.77 26.05 20.05
C ILE A 146 0.36 26.98 20.51
N ARG A 147 0.03 28.15 21.08
CA ARG A 147 1.00 29.10 21.66
C ARG A 147 1.46 28.71 23.07
N LYS A 148 0.73 27.82 23.73
CA LYS A 148 1.02 27.33 25.09
C LYS A 148 1.70 25.97 25.10
N ILE A 149 1.86 25.32 23.94
CA ILE A 149 2.48 23.99 23.85
C ILE A 149 3.99 24.14 24.09
N PRO A 150 4.55 23.45 25.10
CA PRO A 150 5.98 23.43 25.35
C PRO A 150 6.76 22.82 24.17
N PRO A 151 8.04 23.20 23.97
CA PRO A 151 8.88 22.62 22.93
C PRO A 151 8.91 21.09 22.96
N GLU A 152 8.91 20.46 24.13
CA GLU A 152 9.00 19.00 24.31
C GLU A 152 7.79 18.30 23.69
N ILE A 153 6.59 18.83 23.95
CA ILE A 153 5.34 18.30 23.38
C ILE A 153 5.29 18.54 21.86
N LEU A 154 5.85 19.66 21.38
CA LEU A 154 6.01 19.87 19.94
C LEU A 154 6.95 18.84 19.32
N GLN A 155 8.05 18.48 20.00
CA GLN A 155 8.97 17.44 19.54
C GLN A 155 8.26 16.10 19.42
N ASP A 156 7.49 15.71 20.43
CA ASP A 156 6.68 14.48 20.39
C ASP A 156 5.72 14.48 19.21
N ILE A 157 5.00 15.59 18.99
CA ILE A 157 4.11 15.76 17.83
C ILE A 157 4.89 15.63 16.50
N PHE A 158 6.09 16.23 16.43
CA PHE A 158 6.90 16.23 15.22
C PHE A 158 7.43 14.84 14.88
N ILE A 159 7.70 13.98 15.88
CA ILE A 159 8.12 12.59 15.64
C ILE A 159 7.07 11.83 14.84
N TYR A 160 5.77 12.04 15.12
CA TYR A 160 4.68 11.41 14.35
C TYR A 160 4.58 11.89 12.89
N THR A 161 5.27 12.97 12.52
CA THR A 161 5.36 13.41 11.12
C THR A 161 6.43 12.65 10.34
N VAL A 162 7.39 12.05 11.03
CA VAL A 162 8.31 11.08 10.45
C VAL A 162 7.51 9.79 10.31
N SER A 163 7.13 9.44 9.07
CA SER A 163 6.34 8.23 8.83
C SER A 163 6.96 7.05 9.58
N PRO A 164 6.18 6.29 10.36
CA PRO A 164 6.68 5.08 10.97
C PRO A 164 7.34 4.25 9.88
N THR A 165 8.51 3.71 10.18
CA THR A 165 9.12 2.63 9.44
C THR A 165 8.15 1.46 9.44
N SER A 166 7.13 1.49 8.58
CA SER A 166 6.24 0.37 8.37
C SER A 166 7.14 -0.81 8.04
N GLY A 167 6.97 -1.92 8.77
CA GLY A 167 7.72 -3.17 8.62
C GLY A 167 7.54 -3.87 7.26
N GLY A 168 7.19 -3.13 6.20
CA GLY A 168 7.27 -3.58 4.83
C GLY A 168 8.63 -3.22 4.25
N HIS A 169 9.36 -4.22 3.80
CA HIS A 169 10.71 -4.11 3.23
C HIS A 169 10.78 -3.36 1.88
N ASP A 170 9.76 -2.56 1.53
CA ASP A 170 9.70 -1.79 0.29
C ASP A 170 9.34 -0.33 0.58
N TYR A 171 10.37 0.46 0.87
CA TYR A 171 10.25 1.89 1.12
C TYR A 171 10.15 2.61 -0.22
N GLY A 172 9.03 3.30 -0.43
CA GLY A 172 8.84 4.19 -1.58
C GLY A 172 9.83 5.36 -1.59
N TRP A 173 9.97 5.99 -2.75
CA TRP A 173 10.81 7.18 -2.95
C TRP A 173 10.46 8.29 -1.96
N LEU A 174 11.50 8.90 -1.37
CA LEU A 174 11.36 10.10 -0.53
C LEU A 174 11.84 11.31 -1.30
N TYR A 175 10.95 12.24 -1.60
CA TYR A 175 11.30 13.48 -2.29
C TYR A 175 11.74 14.56 -1.29
N ALA A 176 12.53 15.53 -1.75
CA ALA A 176 12.93 16.68 -0.94
C ALA A 176 11.75 17.47 -0.33
N ASN A 177 10.58 17.43 -0.98
CA ASN A 177 9.36 18.07 -0.50
C ASN A 177 8.63 17.29 0.61
N ASP A 178 8.96 16.00 0.78
CA ASP A 178 8.36 15.13 1.80
C ASP A 178 9.04 15.30 3.16
N LEU A 179 10.22 15.92 3.18
CA LEU A 179 10.87 16.34 4.42
C LEU A 179 9.99 17.34 5.18
N PRO A 180 10.07 17.37 6.52
CA PRO A 180 9.15 18.13 7.37
C PRO A 180 9.44 19.64 7.40
N TRP A 181 9.83 20.24 6.27
CA TRP A 181 10.07 21.67 6.12
C TRP A 181 8.88 22.50 6.56
N GLY A 182 7.66 22.00 6.35
CA GLY A 182 6.42 22.68 6.74
C GLY A 182 6.38 23.06 8.22
N LEU A 183 6.92 22.20 9.10
CA LEU A 183 7.01 22.47 10.55
C LEU A 183 7.81 23.74 10.81
N SER A 184 8.91 23.93 10.08
CA SER A 184 9.78 25.11 10.21
C SER A 184 9.19 26.40 9.65
N GLN A 185 8.02 26.35 9.00
CA GLN A 185 7.37 27.51 8.37
C GLN A 185 6.14 28.02 9.14
N VAL A 186 5.79 27.39 10.26
CA VAL A 186 4.60 27.77 11.05
C VAL A 186 4.88 28.97 11.96
N SER A 187 5.89 28.87 12.83
CA SER A 187 6.25 29.90 13.80
C SER A 187 7.76 29.89 14.07
N ASN A 188 8.27 30.91 14.77
CA ASN A 188 9.66 30.92 15.21
C ASN A 188 9.94 29.73 16.16
N LEU A 189 9.04 29.49 17.13
CA LEU A 189 9.16 28.37 18.07
C LEU A 189 9.23 27.02 17.34
N TRP A 190 8.31 26.78 16.40
CA TRP A 190 8.30 25.54 15.62
C TRP A 190 9.53 25.42 14.74
N ARG A 191 10.02 26.53 14.18
CA ARG A 191 11.27 26.56 13.41
C ARG A 191 12.45 26.14 14.25
N THR A 192 12.69 26.79 15.38
CA THR A 192 13.83 26.47 16.24
C THR A 192 13.75 25.02 16.71
N THR A 193 12.55 24.57 17.12
CA THR A 193 12.31 23.19 17.56
C THR A 193 12.59 22.19 16.43
N ALA A 194 11.91 22.31 15.28
CA ALA A 194 12.05 21.37 14.17
C ALA A 194 13.47 21.35 13.58
N LEU A 195 14.13 22.51 13.49
CA LEU A 195 15.49 22.59 12.97
C LEU A 195 16.53 21.97 13.92
N SER A 196 16.27 21.96 15.22
CA SER A 196 17.15 21.34 16.24
C SER A 196 16.98 19.83 16.37
N MET A 197 15.85 19.28 15.93
CA MET A 197 15.56 17.85 16.03
C MET A 197 16.24 17.07 14.92
N SER A 198 17.42 16.51 15.21
CA SER A 198 18.22 15.74 14.26
C SER A 198 17.45 14.56 13.64
N VAL A 199 16.60 13.89 14.42
CA VAL A 199 15.76 12.75 13.97
C VAL A 199 14.88 13.09 12.76
N LEU A 200 14.43 14.34 12.61
CA LEU A 200 13.62 14.78 11.47
C LEU A 200 14.41 14.82 10.15
N TRP A 201 15.74 14.79 10.24
CA TRP A 201 16.69 14.93 9.13
C TRP A 201 17.56 13.67 8.93
N SER A 202 17.29 12.60 9.67
CA SER A 202 18.05 11.33 9.60
C SER A 202 17.84 10.57 8.28
N ARG A 203 16.68 10.73 7.66
CA ARG A 203 16.34 10.08 6.40
C ARG A 203 16.68 11.00 5.24
N ILE A 204 17.72 10.64 4.50
CA ILE A 204 18.15 11.43 3.34
C ILE A 204 17.14 11.20 2.21
N PRO A 205 16.69 12.26 1.50
CA PRO A 205 15.86 12.11 0.31
C PRO A 205 16.52 11.19 -0.72
N THR A 206 15.71 10.48 -1.50
CA THR A 206 16.22 9.62 -2.57
C THR A 206 17.03 10.46 -3.56
N ILE A 207 18.28 10.07 -3.75
CA ILE A 207 19.20 10.75 -4.67
C ILE A 207 19.15 10.04 -6.01
N ASN A 208 18.63 10.73 -7.02
CA ASN A 208 18.59 10.23 -8.39
C ASN A 208 19.87 10.64 -9.14
N LEU A 209 20.82 9.71 -9.23
CA LEU A 209 22.14 9.90 -9.84
C LEU A 209 22.07 10.10 -11.37
N GLY A 210 20.96 9.73 -12.00
CA GLY A 210 20.73 9.95 -13.44
C GLY A 210 20.23 11.36 -13.78
N GLU A 211 19.92 12.19 -12.78
CA GLU A 211 19.33 13.51 -12.98
C GLU A 211 20.35 14.63 -12.80
N GLU A 212 20.55 15.44 -13.85
CA GLU A 212 21.51 16.56 -13.86
C GLU A 212 21.31 17.60 -12.75
N TYR A 213 20.11 17.72 -12.18
CA TYR A 213 19.90 18.67 -11.08
C TYR A 213 20.62 18.25 -9.79
N THR A 214 20.91 16.95 -9.61
CA THR A 214 21.60 16.44 -8.42
C THR A 214 23.10 16.71 -8.44
N LYS A 215 23.66 17.05 -9.60
CA LYS A 215 25.05 17.49 -9.78
C LYS A 215 25.24 18.98 -9.47
N ARG A 216 24.16 19.77 -9.43
CA ARG A 216 24.23 21.23 -9.25
C ARG A 216 24.62 21.61 -7.82
N GLU A 217 25.40 22.67 -7.68
CA GLU A 217 25.84 23.24 -6.39
C GLU A 217 24.68 23.42 -5.40
N ARG A 218 23.54 23.99 -5.84
CA ARG A 218 22.37 24.16 -4.98
C ARG A 218 21.83 22.86 -4.37
N TYR A 219 21.94 21.74 -5.08
CA TYR A 219 21.55 20.43 -4.54
C TYR A 219 22.58 19.91 -3.55
N GLN A 220 23.87 20.15 -3.82
CA GLN A 220 24.96 19.82 -2.91
C GLN A 220 24.85 20.60 -1.59
N GLU A 221 24.58 21.92 -1.65
CA GLU A 221 24.29 22.76 -0.47
C GLU A 221 23.11 22.19 0.34
N PHE A 222 22.04 21.80 -0.35
CA PHE A 222 20.86 21.19 0.26
C PHE A 222 21.21 19.88 0.98
N LEU A 223 22.00 19.00 0.34
CA LEU A 223 22.41 17.73 0.92
C LEU A 223 23.30 17.95 2.15
N ASN A 224 24.29 18.84 2.05
CA ASN A 224 25.15 19.24 3.16
C ASN A 224 24.33 19.80 4.34
N GLU A 225 23.31 20.61 4.07
CA GLU A 225 22.45 21.17 5.12
C GLU A 225 21.63 20.08 5.83
N ILE A 226 21.15 19.06 5.13
CA ILE A 226 20.46 17.92 5.75
C ILE A 226 21.44 17.10 6.60
N LEU A 227 22.62 16.80 6.06
CA LEU A 227 23.66 16.05 6.78
C LEU A 227 24.10 16.80 8.04
N ARG A 228 24.29 18.11 7.96
CA ARG A 228 24.60 18.98 9.11
C ARG A 228 23.52 18.91 10.18
N ARG A 229 22.24 18.91 9.80
CA ARG A 229 21.11 18.83 10.74
C ARG A 229 20.90 17.46 11.36
N SER A 230 21.21 16.39 10.62
CA SER A 230 21.22 15.03 11.16
C SER A 230 22.31 14.84 12.24
N HIS A 231 23.28 15.76 12.33
CA HIS A 231 24.33 15.75 13.35
C HIS A 231 25.15 14.44 13.30
N THR A 232 25.12 13.64 14.37
CA THR A 232 25.87 12.38 14.52
C THR A 232 24.96 11.16 14.54
N ILE A 233 23.64 11.35 14.41
CA ILE A 233 22.72 10.21 14.47
C ILE A 233 22.87 9.32 13.23
N PRO A 234 22.49 8.04 13.32
CA PRO A 234 22.51 7.16 12.17
C PRO A 234 21.52 7.60 11.10
N ILE A 235 21.93 7.52 9.83
CA ILE A 235 21.18 8.00 8.68
C ILE A 235 20.69 6.88 7.77
N GLU A 236 19.64 7.16 7.02
CA GLU A 236 19.13 6.26 5.97
C GLU A 236 19.41 6.86 4.59
N VAL A 237 20.06 6.09 3.74
CA VAL A 237 20.49 6.52 2.41
C VAL A 237 19.78 5.68 1.35
N HIS A 238 19.23 6.35 0.34
CA HIS A 238 18.64 5.73 -0.83
C HIS A 238 19.21 6.36 -2.10
N LEU A 239 20.00 5.59 -2.85
CA LEU A 239 20.57 5.99 -4.13
C LEU A 239 19.85 5.26 -5.28
N TYR A 240 19.40 6.03 -6.27
CA TYR A 240 18.73 5.53 -7.46
C TYR A 240 19.51 5.96 -8.71
N GLY A 241 19.92 5.02 -9.53
CA GLY A 241 20.73 5.25 -10.73
C GLY A 241 20.55 4.10 -11.74
N PRO A 242 19.46 4.09 -12.53
CA PRO A 242 19.11 2.95 -13.36
C PRO A 242 19.99 2.80 -14.61
N LEU A 243 20.80 3.81 -14.93
CA LEU A 243 21.69 3.83 -16.08
C LEU A 243 23.14 3.73 -15.59
N PHE A 244 23.97 3.04 -16.37
CA PHE A 244 25.41 3.02 -16.17
C PHE A 244 25.97 4.45 -16.13
N PHE A 245 26.75 4.75 -15.09
CA PHE A 245 27.64 5.90 -15.08
C PHE A 245 29.06 5.43 -14.77
N SER A 246 30.02 5.94 -15.56
CA SER A 246 31.45 5.59 -15.53
C SER A 246 32.19 6.24 -14.35
N ASP A 247 33.49 5.94 -14.23
CA ASP A 247 34.47 6.28 -13.17
C ASP A 247 34.46 7.71 -12.58
N ASP A 248 33.75 8.67 -13.17
CA ASP A 248 33.53 9.98 -12.56
C ASP A 248 32.53 9.84 -11.42
N THR A 249 33.01 9.89 -10.18
CA THR A 249 32.15 9.82 -8.99
C THR A 249 31.12 10.96 -9.02
N HIS A 250 29.87 10.62 -8.72
CA HIS A 250 28.80 11.61 -8.70
C HIS A 250 28.98 12.53 -7.47
N PRO A 251 28.87 13.87 -7.59
CA PRO A 251 29.13 14.79 -6.45
C PRO A 251 28.31 14.50 -5.19
N ALA A 252 27.08 14.01 -5.36
CA ALA A 252 26.26 13.58 -4.22
C ALA A 252 26.81 12.34 -3.50
N ILE A 253 27.49 11.43 -4.20
CA ILE A 253 28.20 10.30 -3.59
C ILE A 253 29.40 10.83 -2.80
N ASP A 254 30.20 11.73 -3.39
CA ASP A 254 31.37 12.32 -2.72
C ASP A 254 30.99 13.00 -1.39
N ILE A 255 29.83 13.65 -1.32
CA ILE A 255 29.29 14.26 -0.10
C ILE A 255 28.86 13.22 0.93
N LEU A 256 28.37 12.05 0.50
CA LEU A 256 27.85 11.01 1.39
C LEU A 256 28.93 10.07 1.93
N LEU A 257 29.98 9.79 1.15
CA LEU A 257 31.06 8.86 1.51
C LEU A 257 31.68 9.16 2.88
N PRO A 258 32.01 10.43 3.24
CA PRO A 258 32.56 10.76 4.56
C PRO A 258 31.62 10.46 5.74
N HIS A 259 30.34 10.22 5.47
CA HIS A 259 29.32 9.92 6.48
C HIS A 259 28.89 8.45 6.46
N SER A 260 29.57 7.58 5.71
CA SER A 260 29.28 6.14 5.58
C SER A 260 29.21 5.40 6.91
N SER A 261 30.04 5.76 7.89
CA SER A 261 30.04 5.13 9.23
C SER A 261 28.72 5.30 9.99
N ARG A 262 27.93 6.30 9.61
CA ARG A 262 26.62 6.61 10.18
C ARG A 262 25.48 5.96 9.43
N TRP A 263 25.71 5.30 8.29
CA TRP A 263 24.63 4.69 7.51
C TRP A 263 24.05 3.54 8.30
N ARG A 264 22.82 3.67 8.80
CA ARG A 264 22.07 2.58 9.45
C ARG A 264 21.41 1.67 8.43
N LYS A 265 20.90 2.29 7.37
CA LYS A 265 20.18 1.62 6.31
C LYS A 265 20.59 2.19 4.97
N CYS A 266 20.95 1.31 4.05
CA CYS A 266 21.37 1.67 2.71
C CYS A 266 20.49 0.95 1.69
N LYS A 267 19.83 1.71 0.82
CA LYS A 267 19.07 1.20 -0.32
C LYS A 267 19.73 1.67 -1.62
N LEU A 268 20.10 0.75 -2.48
CA LEU A 268 20.78 1.00 -3.75
C LEU A 268 19.95 0.41 -4.87
N GLU A 269 19.45 1.26 -5.77
CA GLU A 269 18.71 0.89 -6.97
C GLU A 269 19.53 1.32 -8.21
N MET A 270 20.53 0.51 -8.59
CA MET A 270 21.48 0.82 -9.67
C MET A 270 22.15 -0.43 -10.24
N GLN A 271 22.78 -0.32 -11.40
CA GLN A 271 23.57 -1.41 -12.00
C GLN A 271 24.75 -1.79 -11.11
N CYS A 272 25.08 -3.09 -11.02
CA CYS A 272 26.14 -3.56 -10.11
C CYS A 272 27.50 -2.96 -10.47
N ALA A 273 27.78 -2.76 -11.77
CA ALA A 273 29.02 -2.14 -12.24
C ALA A 273 29.21 -0.71 -11.71
N SER A 274 28.13 0.02 -11.41
CA SER A 274 28.21 1.39 -10.84
C SER A 274 28.51 1.39 -9.34
N LEU A 275 28.52 0.23 -8.66
CA LEU A 275 28.89 0.13 -7.25
C LEU A 275 30.39 0.37 -7.02
N VAL A 276 31.21 0.36 -8.06
CA VAL A 276 32.63 0.77 -7.98
C VAL A 276 32.77 2.19 -7.42
N ALA A 277 31.82 3.09 -7.73
CA ALA A 277 31.79 4.45 -7.16
C ALA A 277 31.60 4.47 -5.63
N LEU A 278 31.21 3.34 -5.02
CA LEU A 278 31.02 3.19 -3.59
C LEU A 278 32.16 2.43 -2.90
N GLU A 279 33.25 2.06 -3.59
CA GLU A 279 34.37 1.34 -2.96
C GLU A 279 34.94 2.07 -1.73
N GLY A 280 34.87 3.39 -1.70
CA GLY A 280 35.30 4.21 -0.56
C GLY A 280 34.54 3.97 0.76
N ILE A 281 33.38 3.29 0.74
CA ILE A 281 32.66 2.94 1.99
C ILE A 281 33.26 1.72 2.68
N LYS A 282 34.12 0.94 2.00
CA LYS A 282 34.68 -0.29 2.54
C LYS A 282 35.41 -0.01 3.85
N GLY A 283 35.12 -0.79 4.89
CA GLY A 283 35.66 -0.59 6.23
C GLY A 283 35.08 0.58 7.02
N HIS A 284 34.10 1.31 6.47
CA HIS A 284 33.48 2.49 7.09
C HIS A 284 31.96 2.32 7.25
N LEU A 285 31.49 1.10 7.51
CA LEU A 285 30.05 0.78 7.63
C LEU A 285 29.66 0.38 9.06
N ASP A 286 30.17 1.13 10.04
CA ASP A 286 30.03 0.82 11.47
C ASP A 286 28.57 0.77 11.95
N SER A 287 27.69 1.62 11.41
CA SER A 287 26.28 1.64 11.85
C SER A 287 25.35 0.77 11.00
N LEU A 288 25.84 0.15 9.93
CA LEU A 288 24.97 -0.46 8.90
C LEU A 288 24.28 -1.69 9.45
N GLN A 289 22.95 -1.66 9.50
CA GLN A 289 22.08 -2.74 9.98
C GLN A 289 21.27 -3.38 8.85
N VAL A 290 20.89 -2.59 7.85
CA VAL A 290 20.02 -3.01 6.75
C VAL A 290 20.61 -2.60 5.40
N LEU A 291 20.80 -3.57 4.52
CA LEU A 291 21.27 -3.38 3.15
C LEU A 291 20.21 -3.88 2.16
N LEU A 292 19.79 -3.02 1.23
CA LEU A 292 18.85 -3.35 0.18
C LEU A 292 19.47 -2.99 -1.16
N ILE A 293 19.74 -3.97 -2.02
CA ILE A 293 20.31 -3.75 -3.34
C ILE A 293 19.33 -4.30 -4.37
N ARG A 294 18.99 -3.46 -5.35
CA ARG A 294 18.22 -3.82 -6.52
C ARG A 294 18.99 -3.39 -7.75
N SER A 295 19.45 -4.35 -8.53
CA SER A 295 20.12 -4.09 -9.79
C SER A 295 19.16 -4.21 -10.98
N TYR A 296 19.47 -3.44 -12.03
CA TYR A 296 18.76 -3.42 -13.30
C TYR A 296 19.65 -3.91 -14.45
N ASP A 297 20.63 -4.76 -14.14
CA ASP A 297 21.55 -5.30 -15.14
C ASP A 297 20.75 -5.98 -16.27
N SER A 298 21.16 -5.78 -17.53
CA SER A 298 20.58 -6.48 -18.69
C SER A 298 21.20 -7.87 -18.83
N ARG A 299 20.35 -8.89 -19.06
CA ARG A 299 20.75 -10.31 -19.18
C ARG A 299 21.81 -10.58 -20.28
N SER A 300 22.14 -9.57 -21.10
CA SER A 300 23.09 -9.67 -22.21
C SER A 300 24.57 -9.50 -21.81
N PHE A 301 24.88 -9.09 -20.58
CA PHE A 301 26.28 -8.92 -20.12
C PHE A 301 26.78 -10.19 -19.41
N MET A 302 26.99 -11.26 -20.17
CA MET A 302 27.35 -12.61 -19.67
C MET A 302 28.86 -12.82 -19.41
N ASP A 303 29.67 -11.79 -19.11
CA ASP A 303 31.13 -11.98 -19.16
C ASP A 303 31.97 -11.36 -18.02
N SER A 304 31.36 -10.93 -16.90
CA SER A 304 32.17 -10.53 -15.74
C SER A 304 31.48 -10.82 -14.41
N ASP A 305 31.98 -11.84 -13.70
CA ASP A 305 31.67 -12.10 -12.30
C ASP A 305 32.28 -10.98 -11.43
N VAL A 306 31.56 -9.86 -11.30
CA VAL A 306 32.03 -8.74 -10.47
C VAL A 306 31.85 -9.10 -9.00
N VAL A 307 32.94 -9.06 -8.23
CA VAL A 307 32.91 -9.27 -6.78
C VAL A 307 32.79 -7.93 -6.07
N VAL A 308 31.65 -7.69 -5.42
CA VAL A 308 31.40 -6.49 -4.63
C VAL A 308 31.77 -6.76 -3.17
N SER A 309 32.90 -6.22 -2.74
CA SER A 309 33.43 -6.41 -1.37
C SER A 309 33.20 -5.23 -0.42
N ALA A 310 32.54 -4.16 -0.88
CA ALA A 310 32.33 -2.94 -0.11
C ALA A 310 31.55 -3.15 1.19
N PHE A 311 30.69 -4.18 1.25
CA PHE A 311 29.83 -4.48 2.40
C PHE A 311 30.36 -5.59 3.32
N LYS A 312 31.54 -6.15 3.02
CA LYS A 312 32.12 -7.24 3.81
C LYS A 312 32.40 -6.82 5.25
N ASP A 313 32.90 -5.60 5.43
CA ASP A 313 33.32 -5.06 6.72
C ASP A 313 32.20 -4.20 7.35
N ALA A 314 31.06 -4.82 7.64
CA ALA A 314 29.89 -4.18 8.24
C ALA A 314 29.43 -4.95 9.50
N PRO A 315 30.01 -4.69 10.69
CA PRO A 315 29.89 -5.55 11.88
C PRO A 315 28.50 -5.59 12.54
N HIS A 316 27.61 -4.67 12.16
CA HIS A 316 26.24 -4.60 12.70
C HIS A 316 25.17 -4.96 11.66
N LEU A 317 25.57 -5.41 10.47
CA LEU A 317 24.64 -5.79 9.40
C LEU A 317 23.86 -7.03 9.81
N ARG A 318 22.53 -6.91 9.83
CA ARG A 318 21.60 -7.98 10.25
C ARG A 318 20.64 -8.39 9.14
N SER A 319 20.25 -7.44 8.29
CA SER A 319 19.26 -7.65 7.24
C SER A 319 19.81 -7.29 5.87
N VAL A 320 19.76 -8.25 4.94
CA VAL A 320 20.20 -8.07 3.55
C VAL A 320 19.09 -8.48 2.59
N ARG A 321 18.84 -7.63 1.58
CA ARG A 321 18.04 -7.97 0.41
C ARG A 321 18.81 -7.69 -0.86
N LEU A 322 18.97 -8.70 -1.69
CA LEU A 322 19.55 -8.60 -3.02
C LEU A 322 18.46 -8.91 -4.06
N SER A 323 18.37 -8.13 -5.13
CA SER A 323 17.41 -8.35 -6.21
C SER A 323 18.04 -7.98 -7.56
N GLY A 324 17.94 -8.84 -8.57
CA GLY A 324 18.47 -8.61 -9.92
C GLY A 324 19.99 -8.58 -10.02
N THR A 325 20.72 -9.15 -9.04
CA THR A 325 22.19 -9.11 -8.96
C THR A 325 22.88 -10.33 -9.58
N TYR A 326 22.30 -10.94 -10.61
CA TYR A 326 22.78 -12.20 -11.19
C TYR A 326 24.20 -12.17 -11.77
N ALA A 327 24.73 -10.98 -12.14
CA ALA A 327 26.07 -10.82 -12.69
C ALA A 327 27.13 -10.44 -11.63
N SER A 328 26.77 -10.40 -10.35
CA SER A 328 27.68 -9.93 -9.31
C SER A 328 27.53 -10.68 -8.00
N TYR A 329 28.65 -11.11 -7.45
CA TYR A 329 28.73 -11.76 -6.16
C TYR A 329 29.03 -10.72 -5.07
N PHE A 330 28.24 -10.73 -4.00
CA PHE A 330 28.38 -9.81 -2.87
C PHE A 330 29.03 -10.52 -1.68
N ALA A 331 30.21 -10.05 -1.29
CA ALA A 331 30.86 -10.52 -0.06
C ALA A 331 30.21 -9.83 1.14
N LEU A 332 29.61 -10.63 2.03
CA LEU A 332 28.81 -10.17 3.17
C LEU A 332 29.31 -10.79 4.49
N PRO A 333 29.13 -10.13 5.64
CA PRO A 333 29.39 -10.71 6.95
C PRO A 333 28.27 -11.67 7.36
N LEU A 334 28.33 -12.92 6.91
CA LEU A 334 27.24 -13.89 7.02
C LEU A 334 26.92 -14.33 8.46
N LEU A 335 27.92 -14.38 9.36
CA LEU A 335 27.82 -14.91 10.73
C LEU A 335 26.95 -14.11 11.71
N GLN A 336 26.37 -13.01 11.25
CA GLN A 336 25.57 -12.07 12.04
C GLN A 336 24.22 -11.73 11.37
N LEU A 337 23.97 -12.27 10.17
CA LEU A 337 22.75 -12.02 9.42
C LEU A 337 21.58 -12.80 10.02
N THR A 338 20.53 -12.08 10.43
CA THR A 338 19.28 -12.66 10.92
C THR A 338 18.24 -12.77 9.81
N ASP A 339 18.31 -11.88 8.82
CA ASP A 339 17.33 -11.74 7.75
C ASP A 339 18.04 -11.66 6.40
N TYR A 340 17.77 -12.63 5.53
CA TYR A 340 18.36 -12.66 4.20
C TYR A 340 17.28 -12.89 3.14
N THR A 341 17.28 -12.05 2.11
CA THR A 341 16.40 -12.18 0.95
C THR A 341 17.20 -12.06 -0.33
N GLU A 342 17.03 -13.00 -1.25
CA GLU A 342 17.56 -12.92 -2.60
C GLU A 342 16.47 -13.10 -3.66
N GLU A 343 16.59 -12.41 -4.78
CA GLU A 343 15.68 -12.46 -5.92
C GLU A 343 16.48 -12.31 -7.22
N ASP A 344 16.49 -13.32 -8.09
CA ASP A 344 17.25 -13.26 -9.36
C ASP A 344 18.74 -12.86 -9.15
N CYS A 345 19.40 -13.54 -8.21
CA CYS A 345 20.77 -13.28 -7.76
C CYS A 345 21.81 -14.21 -8.41
N HIS A 346 23.08 -13.92 -8.15
CA HIS A 346 24.22 -14.69 -8.68
C HIS A 346 24.20 -16.13 -8.16
N ILE A 347 24.57 -17.11 -9.01
CA ILE A 347 24.42 -18.55 -8.73
C ILE A 347 25.16 -19.02 -7.47
N ASN A 348 26.28 -18.36 -7.13
CA ASN A 348 27.08 -18.71 -5.94
C ASN A 348 26.69 -17.94 -4.68
N GLN A 349 25.76 -16.98 -4.76
CA GLN A 349 25.47 -16.10 -3.61
C GLN A 349 24.94 -16.87 -2.39
N MET A 350 24.15 -17.92 -2.63
CA MET A 350 23.55 -18.75 -1.59
C MET A 350 24.51 -19.80 -0.99
N ASN A 351 25.56 -20.19 -1.72
CA ASN A 351 26.46 -21.28 -1.31
C ASN A 351 27.15 -20.97 0.03
N ASP A 352 27.60 -19.73 0.21
CA ASP A 352 28.30 -19.34 1.44
C ASP A 352 27.35 -19.19 2.63
N LEU A 353 26.08 -18.86 2.37
CA LEU A 353 25.05 -18.68 3.39
C LEU A 353 24.68 -20.02 4.06
N ILE A 354 24.81 -21.11 3.32
CA ILE A 354 24.34 -22.45 3.67
C ILE A 354 25.55 -23.41 3.77
N ASP A 355 26.76 -22.88 3.94
CA ASP A 355 27.94 -23.68 4.20
C ASP A 355 27.76 -24.46 5.53
N PRO A 356 27.76 -25.82 5.51
CA PRO A 356 27.60 -26.63 6.70
C PRO A 356 28.67 -26.40 7.77
N SER A 357 29.82 -25.84 7.39
CA SER A 357 30.93 -25.55 8.31
C SER A 357 30.74 -24.27 9.12
N LEU A 358 29.78 -23.42 8.76
CA LEU A 358 29.55 -22.13 9.41
C LEU A 358 28.25 -22.13 10.23
N PRO A 359 28.26 -21.56 11.45
CA PRO A 359 27.02 -21.36 12.19
C PRO A 359 26.19 -20.26 11.51
N SER A 360 24.96 -20.60 11.14
CA SER A 360 24.02 -19.67 10.51
C SER A 360 23.01 -19.15 11.54
N PRO A 361 23.07 -17.86 11.94
CA PRO A 361 22.10 -17.26 12.87
C PRO A 361 20.81 -16.79 12.17
N ILE A 362 20.59 -17.21 10.93
CA ILE A 362 19.47 -16.76 10.10
C ILE A 362 18.16 -17.26 10.70
N GLN A 363 17.24 -16.32 10.89
CA GLN A 363 15.89 -16.56 11.35
C GLN A 363 14.89 -16.47 10.20
N ASN A 364 15.15 -15.57 9.24
CA ASN A 364 14.30 -15.35 8.08
C ASN A 364 15.11 -15.50 6.79
N LEU A 365 14.77 -16.52 5.98
CA LEU A 365 15.40 -16.79 4.69
C LEU A 365 14.34 -16.72 3.59
N ALA A 366 14.55 -15.84 2.61
CA ALA A 366 13.71 -15.74 1.43
C ALA A 366 14.54 -15.85 0.15
N ILE A 367 14.23 -16.84 -0.69
CA ILE A 367 14.91 -17.13 -1.94
C ILE A 367 13.84 -17.06 -3.03
N LEU A 368 13.88 -16.01 -3.83
CA LEU A 368 12.90 -15.74 -4.86
C LEU A 368 13.54 -15.97 -6.23
N ASP A 369 12.85 -16.70 -7.10
CA ASP A 369 13.33 -17.05 -8.44
C ASP A 369 14.67 -17.81 -8.45
N PHE A 370 14.75 -18.88 -7.66
CA PHE A 370 15.93 -19.75 -7.57
C PHE A 370 16.29 -20.36 -8.94
N ARG A 371 17.58 -20.29 -9.32
CA ARG A 371 18.09 -20.71 -10.65
C ARG A 371 19.22 -21.73 -10.63
N GLN A 372 19.70 -22.11 -9.46
CA GLN A 372 20.87 -22.97 -9.37
C GLN A 372 20.50 -24.43 -9.70
N PHE A 373 21.36 -25.08 -10.48
CA PHE A 373 21.33 -26.52 -10.73
C PHE A 373 22.30 -27.23 -9.80
N GLY A 374 21.88 -28.33 -9.16
CA GLY A 374 22.78 -29.22 -8.42
C GLY A 374 23.39 -28.59 -7.16
N PHE A 375 22.53 -28.16 -6.24
CA PHE A 375 22.91 -27.71 -4.90
C PHE A 375 23.73 -28.77 -4.13
N ALA A 376 24.42 -28.35 -3.07
CA ALA A 376 25.31 -29.17 -2.26
C ALA A 376 24.78 -30.60 -1.98
N ARG A 377 25.62 -31.62 -2.21
CA ARG A 377 25.27 -33.04 -2.01
C ARG A 377 25.17 -33.47 -0.53
N SER A 378 25.15 -32.53 0.41
CA SER A 378 25.22 -32.78 1.85
C SER A 378 24.05 -32.12 2.57
N LEU A 379 23.56 -32.75 3.64
CA LEU A 379 22.50 -32.20 4.47
C LEU A 379 22.99 -30.95 5.22
N ILE A 380 22.18 -29.89 5.17
CA ILE A 380 22.42 -28.63 5.87
C ILE A 380 21.35 -28.43 6.94
N THR A 381 21.81 -28.12 8.15
CA THR A 381 20.92 -27.81 9.28
C THR A 381 20.92 -26.31 9.52
N LEU A 382 19.73 -25.70 9.51
CA LEU A 382 19.53 -24.29 9.88
C LEU A 382 18.75 -24.23 11.20
N PRO A 383 19.44 -24.24 12.36
CA PRO A 383 18.83 -24.55 13.64
C PRO A 383 18.01 -23.41 14.26
N LEU A 384 18.15 -22.19 13.72
CA LEU A 384 17.45 -20.99 14.21
C LEU A 384 16.46 -20.43 13.18
N LEU A 385 16.28 -21.12 12.04
CA LEU A 385 15.40 -20.65 10.99
C LEU A 385 13.94 -20.79 11.42
N VAL A 386 13.23 -19.66 11.46
CA VAL A 386 11.82 -19.55 11.83
C VAL A 386 10.95 -19.43 10.59
N VAL A 387 11.42 -18.68 9.58
CA VAL A 387 10.69 -18.43 8.34
C VAL A 387 11.53 -18.80 7.12
N LEU A 388 10.98 -19.67 6.27
CA LEU A 388 11.56 -20.01 4.97
C LEU A 388 10.58 -19.66 3.85
N LYS A 389 11.05 -18.87 2.88
CA LYS A 389 10.33 -18.55 1.64
C LYS A 389 11.18 -18.98 0.45
N ALA A 390 10.68 -19.85 -0.41
CA ALA A 390 11.39 -20.36 -1.57
C ALA A 390 10.48 -20.32 -2.81
N ARG A 391 10.92 -19.66 -3.87
CA ARG A 391 10.26 -19.70 -5.19
C ARG A 391 11.24 -20.23 -6.21
N PHE A 392 10.86 -21.31 -6.88
CA PHE A 392 11.66 -21.96 -7.90
C PHE A 392 11.28 -21.44 -9.29
N ASN A 393 12.27 -21.09 -10.10
CA ASN A 393 12.03 -20.66 -11.48
C ASN A 393 11.66 -21.87 -12.37
N PHE A 394 11.10 -21.60 -13.56
CA PHE A 394 10.68 -22.63 -14.50
C PHE A 394 11.82 -23.60 -14.87
N GLY A 395 11.56 -24.90 -14.80
CA GLY A 395 12.54 -25.95 -15.13
C GLY A 395 13.54 -26.27 -14.02
N ILE A 396 13.51 -25.59 -12.87
CA ILE A 396 14.31 -25.94 -11.70
C ILE A 396 13.51 -26.88 -10.80
N ASP A 397 14.12 -27.98 -10.42
CA ASP A 397 13.52 -28.94 -9.48
C ASP A 397 13.69 -28.45 -8.04
N HIS A 398 12.57 -28.31 -7.33
CA HIS A 398 12.53 -27.92 -5.93
C HIS A 398 13.24 -28.93 -5.00
N GLN A 399 13.35 -30.19 -5.42
CA GLN A 399 14.12 -31.23 -4.71
C GLN A 399 15.58 -30.82 -4.56
N SER A 400 16.12 -30.06 -5.52
CA SER A 400 17.50 -29.55 -5.48
C SER A 400 17.82 -28.80 -4.20
N LEU A 401 16.84 -28.17 -3.55
CA LEU A 401 17.04 -27.47 -2.28
C LEU A 401 16.40 -28.23 -1.10
N LEU A 402 15.12 -28.59 -1.23
CA LEU A 402 14.34 -29.11 -0.11
C LEU A 402 14.83 -30.47 0.39
N GLU A 403 15.51 -31.27 -0.44
CA GLU A 403 16.05 -32.56 -0.01
C GLU A 403 17.21 -32.46 0.97
N PHE A 404 17.90 -31.32 0.98
CA PHE A 404 19.12 -31.14 1.76
C PHE A 404 18.91 -30.33 3.04
N LEU A 405 17.71 -29.82 3.32
CA LEU A 405 17.45 -28.98 4.48
C LEU A 405 16.93 -29.76 5.70
N ILE A 406 17.45 -29.40 6.88
CA ILE A 406 16.96 -29.80 8.21
C ILE A 406 16.63 -28.53 9.00
N LEU A 407 15.34 -28.32 9.28
CA LEU A 407 14.79 -27.06 9.80
C LEU A 407 14.01 -27.30 11.10
N PRO A 408 14.68 -27.46 12.26
CA PRO A 408 14.03 -27.90 13.50
C PRO A 408 13.13 -26.84 14.18
N THR A 409 13.33 -25.55 13.89
CA THR A 409 12.62 -24.43 14.53
C THR A 409 11.63 -23.74 13.60
N LEU A 410 11.31 -24.34 12.46
CA LEU A 410 10.52 -23.70 11.41
C LEU A 410 9.07 -23.50 11.85
N GLU A 411 8.59 -22.26 11.82
CA GLU A 411 7.22 -21.87 12.15
C GLU A 411 6.42 -21.44 10.91
N GLU A 412 7.08 -20.88 9.90
CA GLU A 412 6.45 -20.43 8.64
C GLU A 412 7.22 -20.96 7.42
N LEU A 413 6.52 -21.69 6.57
CA LEU A 413 7.06 -22.21 5.31
C LEU A 413 6.23 -21.68 4.14
N SER A 414 6.89 -21.06 3.16
CA SER A 414 6.28 -20.65 1.91
C SER A 414 7.08 -21.17 0.73
N VAL A 415 6.51 -22.07 -0.06
CA VAL A 415 7.18 -22.64 -1.23
C VAL A 415 6.30 -22.56 -2.47
N SER A 416 6.87 -22.10 -3.58
CA SER A 416 6.22 -22.17 -4.90
C SER A 416 7.12 -22.85 -5.92
N SER A 417 6.63 -23.91 -6.55
CA SER A 417 7.32 -24.71 -7.56
C SER A 417 6.49 -24.86 -8.83
N ASN A 418 7.18 -24.91 -9.98
CA ASN A 418 6.56 -25.20 -11.28
C ASN A 418 6.86 -26.63 -11.76
N THR A 419 7.58 -27.42 -10.97
CA THR A 419 8.07 -28.76 -11.33
C THR A 419 7.76 -29.75 -10.22
N GLY A 420 7.29 -30.94 -10.61
CA GLY A 420 7.03 -32.08 -9.70
C GLY A 420 5.94 -31.84 -8.64
N PRO A 421 5.55 -32.90 -7.89
CA PRO A 421 4.67 -32.78 -6.74
C PRO A 421 5.45 -32.16 -5.57
N LEU A 422 4.91 -31.09 -4.98
CA LEU A 422 5.61 -30.29 -3.98
C LEU A 422 5.38 -30.82 -2.56
N ILE A 423 4.18 -31.35 -2.30
CA ILE A 423 3.76 -31.83 -0.97
C ILE A 423 4.67 -32.98 -0.48
N PRO A 424 5.03 -33.99 -1.29
CA PRO A 424 5.92 -35.08 -0.85
C PRO A 424 7.30 -34.60 -0.43
N SER A 425 7.89 -33.66 -1.19
CA SER A 425 9.21 -33.10 -0.90
C SER A 425 9.22 -32.33 0.43
N VAL A 426 8.16 -31.55 0.69
CA VAL A 426 7.98 -30.85 1.97
C VAL A 426 7.74 -31.83 3.11
N SER A 427 6.91 -32.86 2.90
CA SER A 427 6.65 -33.91 3.89
C SER A 427 7.92 -34.66 4.28
N SER A 428 8.77 -34.98 3.29
CA SER A 428 10.09 -35.59 3.50
C SER A 428 11.00 -34.67 4.32
N MET A 429 11.09 -33.39 3.97
CA MET A 429 11.88 -32.39 4.71
C MET A 429 11.48 -32.27 6.17
N ILE A 430 10.18 -32.18 6.46
CA ILE A 430 9.69 -32.09 7.84
C ILE A 430 10.02 -33.37 8.63
N SER A 431 9.89 -34.53 8.00
CA SER A 431 10.13 -35.83 8.62
C SER A 431 11.59 -36.04 9.06
N ARG A 432 12.56 -35.38 8.38
CA ARG A 432 14.00 -35.53 8.69
C ARG A 432 14.40 -35.02 10.07
N THR A 433 13.64 -34.09 10.63
CA THR A 433 13.96 -33.51 11.95
C THR A 433 13.78 -34.49 13.11
N GLY A 434 12.99 -35.57 12.90
CA GLY A 434 12.72 -36.61 13.90
C GLY A 434 11.99 -36.09 15.15
N ARG A 435 11.45 -34.88 15.11
CA ARG A 435 10.72 -34.21 16.20
C ARG A 435 9.36 -33.70 15.69
N PRO A 436 8.39 -33.43 16.58
CA PRO A 436 7.15 -32.78 16.19
C PRO A 436 7.44 -31.43 15.55
N SER A 437 6.82 -31.16 14.39
CA SER A 437 6.99 -29.91 13.69
C SER A 437 6.39 -28.74 14.47
N LEU A 438 7.13 -27.62 14.55
CA LEU A 438 6.64 -26.34 15.09
C LEU A 438 5.89 -25.50 14.04
N LEU A 439 5.72 -26.05 12.83
CA LEU A 439 5.14 -25.34 11.72
C LEU A 439 3.70 -24.91 12.03
N ASN A 440 3.50 -23.60 11.99
CA ASN A 440 2.25 -22.93 12.29
C ASN A 440 1.57 -22.39 11.03
N LYS A 441 2.37 -21.96 10.04
CA LYS A 441 1.87 -21.45 8.76
C LYS A 441 2.53 -22.15 7.59
N LEU A 442 1.71 -22.63 6.66
CA LEU A 442 2.14 -23.37 5.48
C LEU A 442 1.54 -22.76 4.22
N PHE A 443 2.41 -22.35 3.29
CA PHE A 443 2.05 -21.81 1.98
C PHE A 443 2.70 -22.66 0.89
N LEU A 444 1.92 -23.38 0.09
CA LEU A 444 2.41 -24.19 -1.01
C LEU A 444 1.71 -23.81 -2.31
N ARG A 445 2.48 -23.59 -3.37
CA ARG A 445 1.98 -23.37 -4.72
C ARG A 445 2.67 -24.34 -5.67
N SER A 446 1.90 -25.20 -6.31
CA SER A 446 2.38 -26.08 -7.36
C SER A 446 1.55 -25.87 -8.63
N GLN A 447 2.21 -25.87 -9.79
CA GLN A 447 1.55 -25.96 -11.10
C GLN A 447 1.20 -27.40 -11.48
N VAL A 448 1.88 -28.38 -10.87
CA VAL A 448 1.60 -29.80 -11.08
C VAL A 448 0.66 -30.26 -9.95
N PRO A 449 -0.49 -30.86 -10.27
CA PRO A 449 -1.40 -31.37 -9.24
C PRO A 449 -0.73 -32.48 -8.44
N ASP A 450 -0.82 -32.37 -7.11
CA ASP A 450 -0.38 -33.42 -6.18
C ASP A 450 -1.34 -34.63 -6.22
N GLU A 451 -0.88 -35.81 -5.80
CA GLU A 451 -1.72 -37.01 -5.71
C GLU A 451 -2.65 -36.97 -4.49
N GLY A 452 -3.79 -37.67 -4.56
CA GLY A 452 -4.75 -37.72 -3.45
C GLY A 452 -4.16 -38.36 -2.19
N GLY A 453 -4.36 -37.71 -1.04
CA GLY A 453 -3.93 -38.19 0.27
C GLY A 453 -2.57 -37.65 0.73
N GLU A 454 -1.81 -36.98 -0.15
CA GLU A 454 -0.49 -36.45 0.20
C GLU A 454 -0.57 -35.28 1.19
N LEU A 455 -1.58 -34.40 1.03
CA LEU A 455 -1.79 -33.28 1.94
C LEU A 455 -2.17 -33.77 3.33
N MET A 456 -3.04 -34.78 3.42
CA MET A 456 -3.40 -35.42 4.68
C MET A 456 -2.15 -35.91 5.43
N LEU A 457 -1.26 -36.65 4.76
CA LEU A 457 -0.02 -37.17 5.33
C LEU A 457 0.94 -36.06 5.81
N LEU A 458 0.94 -34.92 5.14
CA LEU A 458 1.72 -33.75 5.55
C LEU A 458 1.11 -33.10 6.81
N LEU A 459 -0.21 -32.94 6.84
CA LEU A 459 -0.94 -32.32 7.95
C LEU A 459 -0.88 -33.16 9.24
N ASP A 460 -0.88 -34.49 9.13
CA ASP A 460 -0.67 -35.38 10.27
C ASP A 460 0.69 -35.17 10.97
N LYS A 461 1.72 -34.78 10.21
CA LYS A 461 3.05 -34.47 10.72
C LYS A 461 3.18 -33.04 11.26
N THR A 462 2.15 -32.21 11.09
CA THR A 462 2.17 -30.78 11.39
C THR A 462 0.95 -30.35 12.23
N PRO A 463 0.82 -30.87 13.46
CA PRO A 463 -0.40 -30.71 14.28
C PRO A 463 -0.66 -29.27 14.75
N LEU A 464 0.34 -28.39 14.68
CA LEU A 464 0.27 -26.99 15.14
C LEU A 464 -0.14 -26.00 14.05
N ILE A 465 -0.45 -26.45 12.83
CA ILE A 465 -0.85 -25.55 11.74
C ILE A 465 -2.12 -24.79 12.11
N SER A 466 -2.04 -23.47 12.07
CA SER A 466 -3.18 -22.56 12.18
C SER A 466 -3.53 -21.88 10.86
N HIS A 467 -2.58 -21.73 9.94
CA HIS A 467 -2.77 -21.13 8.63
C HIS A 467 -2.30 -22.08 7.52
N LEU A 468 -3.22 -22.47 6.64
CA LEU A 468 -2.94 -23.29 5.47
C LEU A 468 -3.26 -22.51 4.20
N ASN A 469 -2.32 -22.44 3.27
CA ASN A 469 -2.52 -21.84 1.96
C ASN A 469 -1.93 -22.76 0.89
N VAL A 470 -2.78 -23.40 0.10
CA VAL A 470 -2.33 -24.41 -0.89
C VAL A 470 -3.03 -24.22 -2.23
N SER A 471 -2.44 -24.73 -3.32
CA SER A 471 -3.23 -24.99 -4.54
C SER A 471 -4.41 -25.90 -4.18
N LEU A 472 -5.56 -25.74 -4.83
CA LEU A 472 -6.77 -26.51 -4.52
C LEU A 472 -6.44 -28.03 -4.52
N PRO A 473 -6.57 -28.71 -3.37
CA PRO A 473 -6.17 -30.10 -3.26
C PRO A 473 -7.19 -31.03 -3.94
N PRO A 474 -6.80 -32.27 -4.27
CA PRO A 474 -7.73 -33.30 -4.73
C PRO A 474 -8.89 -33.54 -3.76
N THR A 475 -10.01 -34.06 -4.27
CA THR A 475 -11.24 -34.29 -3.48
C THR A 475 -11.00 -35.14 -2.23
N GLU A 476 -10.11 -36.13 -2.30
CA GLU A 476 -9.75 -36.99 -1.17
C GLU A 476 -9.16 -36.20 -0.01
N ASP A 477 -8.17 -35.35 -0.28
CA ASP A 477 -7.55 -34.48 0.72
C ASP A 477 -8.53 -33.41 1.24
N LEU A 478 -9.37 -32.86 0.36
CA LEU A 478 -10.39 -31.89 0.75
C LEU A 478 -11.38 -32.50 1.75
N LEU A 479 -11.80 -33.75 1.53
CA LEU A 479 -12.69 -34.48 2.43
C LEU A 479 -11.98 -34.87 3.74
N SER A 480 -10.67 -35.12 3.73
CA SER A 480 -9.89 -35.41 4.94
C SER A 480 -9.90 -34.26 5.96
N LEU A 481 -10.06 -33.02 5.48
CA LEU A 481 -10.18 -31.83 6.33
C LEU A 481 -11.55 -31.73 7.01
N VAL A 482 -12.57 -32.47 6.56
CA VAL A 482 -13.90 -32.50 7.15
C VAL A 482 -13.88 -33.45 8.37
N PRO A 483 -14.27 -32.98 9.58
CA PRO A 483 -14.26 -33.82 10.76
C PRO A 483 -15.27 -34.98 10.63
N VAL A 484 -14.79 -36.22 10.73
CA VAL A 484 -15.62 -37.42 10.77
C VAL A 484 -16.00 -37.75 12.21
N LYS A 485 -17.26 -38.11 12.46
CA LYS A 485 -17.73 -38.50 13.80
C LYS A 485 -16.93 -39.70 14.34
N GLY A 486 -16.19 -39.48 15.42
CA GLY A 486 -15.35 -40.51 16.06
C GLY A 486 -14.01 -40.79 15.39
N GLY A 487 -13.65 -40.03 14.33
CA GLY A 487 -12.35 -40.11 13.65
C GLY A 487 -11.33 -39.11 14.19
N GLN A 488 -10.05 -39.32 13.85
CA GLN A 488 -8.99 -38.35 14.10
C GLN A 488 -9.20 -37.13 13.20
N VAL A 489 -9.20 -35.93 13.79
CA VAL A 489 -9.34 -34.69 13.05
C VAL A 489 -7.98 -34.25 12.51
N VAL A 490 -7.86 -34.12 11.19
CA VAL A 490 -6.66 -33.60 10.53
C VAL A 490 -6.55 -32.09 10.76
N ALA A 491 -5.38 -31.62 11.19
CA ALA A 491 -5.08 -30.22 11.52
C ALA A 491 -6.15 -29.57 12.44
N PRO A 492 -6.32 -30.04 13.70
CA PRO A 492 -7.37 -29.54 14.59
C PRO A 492 -7.18 -28.06 14.96
N GLY A 493 -5.95 -27.53 14.92
CA GLY A 493 -5.63 -26.13 15.19
C GLY A 493 -5.88 -25.15 14.03
N LEU A 494 -6.36 -25.62 12.87
CA LEU A 494 -6.52 -24.79 11.67
C LEU A 494 -7.56 -23.69 11.86
N GLN A 495 -7.14 -22.43 11.68
CA GLN A 495 -7.96 -21.22 11.85
C GLN A 495 -8.22 -20.50 10.52
N ILE A 496 -7.27 -20.53 9.58
CA ILE A 496 -7.39 -19.89 8.26
C ILE A 496 -7.00 -20.92 7.20
N CYS A 497 -7.85 -21.07 6.19
CA CYS A 497 -7.59 -21.93 5.04
C CYS A 497 -7.73 -21.15 3.74
N GLU A 498 -6.71 -21.17 2.89
CA GLU A 498 -6.69 -20.49 1.59
C GLU A 498 -6.42 -21.49 0.48
N PHE A 499 -7.26 -21.49 -0.55
CA PHE A 499 -7.08 -22.31 -1.73
C PHE A 499 -6.88 -21.45 -2.96
N PHE A 500 -5.84 -21.74 -3.73
CA PHE A 500 -5.67 -21.15 -5.07
C PHE A 500 -6.27 -22.07 -6.12
N VAL A 501 -7.13 -21.48 -6.95
CA VAL A 501 -7.95 -22.19 -7.91
C VAL A 501 -7.55 -21.77 -9.32
N ASP A 502 -7.07 -22.74 -10.09
CA ASP A 502 -6.75 -22.58 -11.49
C ASP A 502 -7.97 -22.89 -12.37
N GLY A 503 -8.86 -21.89 -12.51
CA GLY A 503 -10.05 -21.98 -13.36
C GLY A 503 -11.38 -22.12 -12.62
N PRO A 504 -12.48 -22.41 -13.35
CA PRO A 504 -13.81 -22.55 -12.76
C PRO A 504 -13.96 -23.90 -12.03
N LEU A 505 -14.56 -23.87 -10.83
CA LEU A 505 -14.83 -25.09 -10.06
C LEU A 505 -16.04 -25.86 -10.60
N LEU A 506 -15.97 -27.18 -10.46
CA LEU A 506 -17.06 -28.13 -10.70
C LEU A 506 -18.03 -28.14 -9.51
N ASP A 507 -19.29 -28.52 -9.77
CA ASP A 507 -20.35 -28.48 -8.77
C ASP A 507 -20.11 -29.45 -7.60
N ASP A 508 -19.46 -30.59 -7.85
CA ASP A 508 -19.05 -31.53 -6.80
C ASP A 508 -18.01 -30.90 -5.86
N THR A 509 -17.01 -30.20 -6.40
CA THR A 509 -15.97 -29.52 -5.62
C THR A 509 -16.54 -28.38 -4.78
N ILE A 510 -17.50 -27.62 -5.34
CA ILE A 510 -18.23 -26.58 -4.62
C ILE A 510 -19.01 -27.18 -3.44
N SER A 511 -19.66 -28.33 -3.66
CA SER A 511 -20.39 -29.05 -2.61
C SER A 511 -19.47 -29.50 -1.48
N HIS A 512 -18.28 -30.03 -1.79
CA HIS A 512 -17.28 -30.41 -0.79
C HIS A 512 -16.71 -29.21 -0.02
N LEU A 513 -16.46 -28.07 -0.68
CA LEU A 513 -16.01 -26.84 -0.01
C LEU A 513 -17.08 -26.25 0.92
N ASN A 514 -18.36 -26.32 0.52
CA ASN A 514 -19.48 -25.94 1.39
C ASN A 514 -19.61 -26.87 2.61
N LEU A 515 -19.38 -28.17 2.42
CA LEU A 515 -19.36 -29.14 3.51
C LEU A 515 -18.20 -28.86 4.49
N LEU A 516 -17.00 -28.54 3.98
CA LEU A 516 -15.87 -28.13 4.81
C LEU A 516 -16.18 -26.86 5.60
N ALA A 517 -16.74 -25.85 4.93
CA ALA A 517 -17.07 -24.57 5.55
C ALA A 517 -18.09 -24.74 6.68
N SER A 518 -19.23 -25.38 6.40
CA SER A 518 -20.27 -25.62 7.42
C SER A 518 -19.76 -26.48 8.59
N SER A 519 -18.97 -27.51 8.34
CA SER A 519 -18.48 -28.40 9.41
C SER A 519 -17.42 -27.77 10.32
N ARG A 520 -16.52 -26.93 9.80
CA ARG A 520 -15.40 -26.35 10.59
C ARG A 520 -15.59 -24.89 10.99
N CYS A 521 -16.34 -24.12 10.20
CA CYS A 521 -16.63 -22.71 10.53
C CYS A 521 -17.85 -22.56 11.42
N GLU A 522 -18.75 -23.55 11.49
CA GLU A 522 -20.00 -23.51 12.25
C GLU A 522 -20.17 -24.78 13.12
N PRO A 523 -19.21 -25.08 14.02
CA PRO A 523 -19.29 -26.28 14.85
C PRO A 523 -20.51 -26.20 15.78
N SER A 524 -21.36 -27.22 15.74
CA SER A 524 -22.71 -27.18 16.32
C SER A 524 -22.79 -27.16 17.86
N ASP A 525 -21.68 -27.07 18.62
CA ASP A 525 -21.72 -27.38 20.05
C ASP A 525 -20.55 -26.88 20.94
N ARG A 526 -20.13 -25.60 20.87
CA ARG A 526 -19.18 -25.04 21.87
C ARG A 526 -19.54 -23.63 22.34
N SER A 527 -19.80 -23.50 23.64
CA SER A 527 -19.86 -22.22 24.38
C SER A 527 -18.55 -21.45 24.19
N SER A 528 -18.64 -20.18 23.80
CA SER A 528 -17.53 -19.34 23.31
C SER A 528 -16.40 -19.01 24.29
N ASP A 529 -16.44 -19.47 25.54
CA ASP A 529 -15.67 -18.84 26.63
C ASP A 529 -14.63 -19.75 27.30
N GLN A 530 -14.31 -20.92 26.74
CA GLN A 530 -13.23 -21.79 27.25
C GLN A 530 -12.04 -21.83 26.28
N LEU A 531 -10.83 -21.55 26.80
CA LEU A 531 -9.57 -21.77 26.10
C LEU A 531 -9.49 -23.24 25.65
N PRO A 532 -9.32 -23.52 24.35
CA PRO A 532 -9.29 -24.91 23.86
C PRO A 532 -8.08 -25.64 24.45
N LEU A 533 -8.29 -26.87 24.92
CA LEU A 533 -7.22 -27.77 25.33
C LEU A 533 -6.36 -28.17 24.11
N PRO A 534 -5.05 -28.45 24.28
CA PRO A 534 -4.20 -28.91 23.18
C PRO A 534 -4.77 -30.17 22.51
N GLY A 535 -5.00 -30.12 21.20
CA GLY A 535 -5.56 -31.23 20.42
C GLY A 535 -7.09 -31.18 20.22
N GLU A 536 -7.79 -30.21 20.82
CA GLU A 536 -9.20 -29.98 20.52
C GLU A 536 -9.40 -29.21 19.20
N LEU A 537 -10.48 -29.54 18.46
CA LEU A 537 -10.87 -28.87 17.23
C LEU A 537 -11.12 -27.39 17.49
N GLN A 538 -10.25 -26.54 16.92
CA GLN A 538 -10.47 -25.10 16.85
C GLN A 538 -11.40 -24.77 15.69
N ARG A 539 -12.23 -23.75 15.91
CA ARG A 539 -13.13 -23.21 14.89
C ARG A 539 -12.32 -22.57 13.77
N LEU A 540 -12.58 -22.99 12.54
CA LEU A 540 -12.04 -22.34 11.35
C LEU A 540 -12.70 -20.96 11.22
N ARG A 541 -11.92 -19.88 11.25
CA ARG A 541 -12.46 -18.51 11.19
C ARG A 541 -12.97 -18.16 9.80
N THR A 542 -12.23 -18.57 8.77
CA THR A 542 -12.54 -18.24 7.38
C THR A 542 -11.86 -19.20 6.40
N ILE A 543 -12.47 -19.32 5.22
CA ILE A 543 -11.90 -19.97 4.04
C ILE A 543 -11.79 -18.92 2.94
N TYR A 544 -10.62 -18.81 2.32
CA TYR A 544 -10.39 -17.97 1.15
C TYR A 544 -10.21 -18.83 -0.11
N LEU A 545 -10.84 -18.40 -1.20
CA LEU A 545 -10.62 -18.96 -2.53
C LEU A 545 -10.07 -17.87 -3.43
N HIS A 546 -8.86 -18.06 -3.94
CA HIS A 546 -8.18 -17.14 -4.85
C HIS A 546 -8.20 -17.71 -6.26
N PHE A 547 -8.86 -17.02 -7.19
CA PHE A 547 -8.92 -17.43 -8.59
C PHE A 547 -7.76 -16.82 -9.37
N SER A 548 -7.14 -17.62 -10.23
CA SER A 548 -6.05 -17.19 -11.11
C SER A 548 -6.45 -15.98 -11.98
N VAL A 549 -5.49 -15.06 -12.19
CA VAL A 549 -5.65 -13.85 -13.01
C VAL A 549 -5.92 -14.20 -14.48
N GLU A 550 -5.53 -15.39 -14.93
CA GLU A 550 -5.77 -15.90 -16.28
C GLU A 550 -7.27 -16.06 -16.59
N TYR A 551 -8.11 -16.12 -15.57
CA TYR A 551 -9.56 -16.28 -15.69
C TYR A 551 -10.32 -15.06 -15.11
N PRO A 552 -10.21 -13.88 -15.72
CA PRO A 552 -10.87 -12.68 -15.21
C PRO A 552 -12.39 -12.84 -15.23
N GLY A 553 -13.04 -12.51 -14.12
CA GLY A 553 -14.50 -12.53 -14.01
C GLY A 553 -15.11 -13.89 -13.64
N VAL A 554 -14.31 -14.91 -13.32
CA VAL A 554 -14.81 -16.21 -12.83
C VAL A 554 -15.40 -16.14 -11.42
N CYS A 555 -14.94 -15.19 -10.59
CA CYS A 555 -15.36 -15.04 -9.21
C CYS A 555 -16.89 -14.84 -9.05
N GLU A 556 -17.51 -13.98 -9.88
CA GLU A 556 -18.96 -13.70 -9.80
C GLU A 556 -19.83 -14.94 -10.13
N PRO A 557 -19.64 -15.65 -11.26
CA PRO A 557 -20.35 -16.91 -11.52
C PRO A 557 -20.14 -17.97 -10.44
N GLN A 558 -18.92 -18.09 -9.90
CA GLN A 558 -18.62 -19.06 -8.85
C GLN A 558 -19.35 -18.72 -7.55
N GLN A 559 -19.39 -17.44 -7.14
CA GLN A 559 -20.16 -17.01 -5.97
C GLN A 559 -21.64 -17.41 -6.08
N ARG A 560 -22.26 -17.26 -7.26
CA ARG A 560 -23.65 -17.66 -7.49
C ARG A 560 -23.86 -19.16 -7.22
N LYS A 561 -22.93 -19.99 -7.69
CA LYS A 561 -22.97 -21.43 -7.46
C LYS A 561 -22.78 -21.77 -5.99
N PHE A 562 -21.80 -21.16 -5.31
CA PHE A 562 -21.56 -21.37 -3.88
C PHE A 562 -22.77 -21.03 -3.01
N GLN A 563 -23.51 -19.99 -3.38
CA GLN A 563 -24.68 -19.49 -2.65
C GLN A 563 -26.01 -20.04 -3.20
N ASN A 564 -25.96 -20.93 -4.21
CA ASN A 564 -27.14 -21.49 -4.89
C ASN A 564 -28.16 -20.44 -5.40
N TRP A 565 -27.70 -19.26 -5.83
CA TRP A 565 -28.61 -18.23 -6.35
C TRP A 565 -29.15 -18.61 -7.74
N VAL A 566 -30.47 -18.64 -7.86
CA VAL A 566 -31.17 -19.06 -9.08
C VAL A 566 -31.37 -17.89 -10.05
N ALA A 567 -31.26 -18.16 -11.34
CA ALA A 567 -31.54 -17.19 -12.39
C ALA A 567 -33.06 -16.99 -12.59
N THR A 568 -33.66 -16.00 -11.93
CA THR A 568 -35.04 -15.57 -12.17
C THR A 568 -35.14 -14.61 -13.37
N GLU A 569 -36.35 -14.38 -13.88
CA GLU A 569 -36.59 -13.43 -14.99
C GLU A 569 -36.13 -12.01 -14.64
N ASN A 570 -36.37 -11.59 -13.40
CA ASN A 570 -35.87 -10.32 -12.86
C ASN A 570 -34.34 -10.28 -12.80
N ALA A 571 -33.69 -11.35 -12.34
CA ALA A 571 -32.24 -11.43 -12.28
C ALA A 571 -31.61 -11.33 -13.69
N LEU A 572 -32.20 -11.99 -14.69
CA LEU A 572 -31.78 -11.90 -16.08
C LEU A 572 -31.98 -10.49 -16.65
N SER A 573 -33.12 -9.86 -16.36
CA SER A 573 -33.41 -8.47 -16.75
C SER A 573 -32.38 -7.48 -16.16
N LEU A 574 -32.02 -7.65 -14.88
CA LEU A 574 -30.98 -6.86 -14.23
C LEU A 574 -29.58 -7.10 -14.83
N ILE A 575 -29.26 -8.32 -15.27
CA ILE A 575 -28.01 -8.62 -15.99
C ILE A 575 -27.94 -7.83 -17.30
N GLU A 576 -29.02 -7.81 -18.08
CA GLU A 576 -29.06 -7.06 -19.34
C GLU A 576 -28.95 -5.55 -19.11
N LEU A 577 -29.67 -5.02 -18.11
CA LEU A 577 -29.55 -3.61 -17.71
C LEU A 577 -28.13 -3.27 -17.22
N ARG A 578 -27.46 -4.17 -16.49
CA ARG A 578 -26.05 -4.03 -16.08
C ARG A 578 -25.12 -3.97 -17.29
N LYS A 579 -25.28 -4.88 -18.26
CA LYS A 579 -24.48 -4.91 -19.49
C LYS A 579 -24.63 -3.60 -20.28
N LEU A 580 -25.86 -3.13 -20.45
CA LEU A 580 -26.14 -1.85 -21.11
C LEU A 580 -25.48 -0.70 -20.35
N LEU A 581 -25.59 -0.65 -19.03
CA LEU A 581 -24.98 0.41 -18.22
C LEU A 581 -23.44 0.43 -18.37
N ILE A 582 -22.80 -0.75 -18.38
CA ILE A 582 -21.36 -0.89 -18.60
C ILE A 582 -20.97 -0.53 -20.04
N GLN A 583 -21.81 -0.82 -21.03
CA GLN A 583 -21.55 -0.42 -22.42
C GLN A 583 -21.47 1.12 -22.55
N TYR A 584 -22.37 1.85 -21.88
CA TYR A 584 -22.36 3.31 -21.88
C TYR A 584 -21.28 3.90 -20.97
N ILE A 585 -20.90 3.19 -19.91
CA ILE A 585 -19.86 3.59 -18.96
C ILE A 585 -18.85 2.44 -18.72
N PRO A 586 -17.94 2.18 -19.68
CA PRO A 586 -17.02 1.03 -19.63
C PRO A 586 -16.09 1.04 -18.41
N GLU A 587 -15.85 2.21 -17.84
CA GLU A 587 -14.98 2.35 -16.67
C GLU A 587 -15.60 1.73 -15.39
N LEU A 588 -16.88 1.30 -15.42
CA LEU A 588 -17.53 0.54 -14.35
C LEU A 588 -17.09 -0.94 -14.31
N TYR A 589 -16.54 -1.46 -15.41
CA TYR A 589 -16.14 -2.86 -15.55
C TYR A 589 -14.84 -3.19 -14.80
N PHE A 590 -13.81 -2.34 -14.91
CA PHE A 590 -12.48 -2.61 -14.35
C PHE A 590 -12.31 -2.07 -12.93
N GLY A 591 -12.13 -2.98 -11.96
CA GLY A 591 -11.64 -2.64 -10.63
C GLY A 591 -10.20 -2.14 -10.69
N ARG A 592 -9.94 -0.98 -10.08
CA ARG A 592 -8.63 -0.31 -9.95
C ARG A 592 -7.97 0.14 -11.27
N ARG A 593 -8.34 1.34 -11.74
CA ARG A 593 -7.36 2.30 -12.28
C ARG A 593 -7.47 3.65 -11.60
N ARG A 594 -6.43 4.00 -10.85
CA ARG A 594 -6.19 5.36 -10.35
C ARG A 594 -5.94 6.29 -11.54
N HIS A 595 -6.63 7.43 -11.54
CA HIS A 595 -6.34 8.63 -12.32
C HIS A 595 -6.45 8.55 -13.86
N THR A 596 -7.67 8.48 -14.38
CA THR A 596 -7.98 9.24 -15.61
C THR A 596 -9.19 10.14 -15.35
N LYS A 597 -8.95 11.44 -15.30
CA LYS A 597 -10.02 12.46 -15.38
C LYS A 597 -10.57 12.45 -16.80
N LYS A 598 -11.38 11.47 -17.16
CA LYS A 598 -12.25 11.57 -18.34
C LYS A 598 -13.63 12.04 -17.88
N ILE A 599 -14.06 13.16 -18.44
CA ILE A 599 -15.41 13.70 -18.28
C ILE A 599 -16.32 12.82 -19.14
N LEU A 600 -17.35 12.21 -18.55
CA LEU A 600 -18.37 11.46 -19.29
C LEU A 600 -19.03 12.37 -20.34
N ASP A 601 -19.16 11.87 -21.56
CA ASP A 601 -19.88 12.52 -22.66
C ASP A 601 -21.34 12.79 -22.29
N PHE A 602 -21.89 13.91 -22.74
CA PHE A 602 -23.25 14.36 -22.40
C PHE A 602 -24.33 13.41 -22.94
N LYS A 603 -24.14 12.86 -24.15
CA LYS A 603 -25.10 11.91 -24.75
C LYS A 603 -25.25 10.67 -23.87
N ARG A 604 -24.12 10.00 -23.58
CA ARG A 604 -24.02 8.81 -22.72
C ARG A 604 -24.63 8.97 -21.32
N LYS A 605 -24.74 10.20 -20.82
CA LYS A 605 -25.33 10.51 -19.52
C LYS A 605 -26.86 10.35 -19.52
N ASP A 606 -27.53 10.70 -20.60
CA ASP A 606 -28.99 10.61 -20.69
C ASP A 606 -29.42 9.14 -20.85
N GLU A 607 -28.71 8.37 -21.67
CA GLU A 607 -28.96 6.92 -21.79
C GLU A 607 -28.66 6.18 -20.47
N ALA A 608 -27.55 6.49 -19.78
CA ALA A 608 -27.28 5.93 -18.46
C ALA A 608 -28.35 6.31 -17.41
N SER A 609 -28.91 7.53 -17.50
CA SER A 609 -30.00 7.96 -16.61
C SER A 609 -31.28 7.18 -16.87
N HIS A 610 -31.59 6.89 -18.14
CA HIS A 610 -32.74 6.06 -18.51
C HIS A 610 -32.59 4.62 -17.99
N ILE A 611 -31.42 4.01 -18.16
CA ILE A 611 -31.14 2.66 -17.65
C ILE A 611 -31.30 2.60 -16.12
N LEU A 612 -30.79 3.61 -15.39
CA LEU A 612 -30.98 3.69 -13.95
C LEU A 612 -32.46 3.82 -13.55
N ALA A 613 -33.27 4.52 -14.35
CA ALA A 613 -34.72 4.60 -14.11
C ALA A 613 -35.42 3.25 -14.35
N CYS A 614 -34.99 2.48 -15.37
CA CYS A 614 -35.47 1.12 -15.58
C CYS A 614 -35.11 0.21 -14.40
N ILE A 615 -33.89 0.29 -13.89
CA ILE A 615 -33.45 -0.47 -12.70
C ILE A 615 -34.27 -0.08 -11.47
N GLU A 616 -34.53 1.22 -11.27
CA GLU A 616 -35.30 1.73 -10.14
C GLU A 616 -36.76 1.27 -10.14
N ASN A 617 -37.36 1.16 -11.32
CA ASN A 617 -38.76 0.76 -11.51
C ASN A 617 -38.98 -0.76 -11.56
N LEU A 618 -37.91 -1.55 -11.64
CA LEU A 618 -38.03 -3.01 -11.60
C LEU A 618 -38.50 -3.45 -10.20
N ASP A 619 -39.48 -4.34 -10.17
CA ASP A 619 -40.01 -4.91 -8.92
C ASP A 619 -39.19 -6.15 -8.56
N VAL A 620 -38.34 -6.01 -7.54
CA VAL A 620 -37.40 -7.03 -7.10
C VAL A 620 -37.83 -7.50 -5.72
N ALA A 621 -38.29 -8.74 -5.62
CA ALA A 621 -38.83 -9.30 -4.38
C ALA A 621 -37.75 -9.91 -3.48
N HIS A 622 -36.68 -10.45 -4.08
CA HIS A 622 -35.64 -11.19 -3.36
C HIS A 622 -34.25 -10.62 -3.64
N ALA A 623 -33.42 -10.56 -2.59
CA ALA A 623 -32.05 -10.05 -2.71
C ALA A 623 -31.17 -10.91 -3.63
N GLU A 624 -31.45 -12.21 -3.71
CA GLU A 624 -30.76 -13.16 -4.59
C GLU A 624 -30.81 -12.73 -6.07
N GLU A 625 -31.90 -12.08 -6.52
CA GLU A 625 -32.02 -11.57 -7.89
C GLU A 625 -31.01 -10.43 -8.15
N ILE A 626 -30.76 -9.61 -7.13
CA ILE A 626 -29.80 -8.50 -7.15
C ILE A 626 -28.37 -9.05 -7.06
N TYR A 627 -28.16 -10.09 -6.26
CA TYR A 627 -26.86 -10.74 -6.08
C TYR A 627 -26.44 -11.48 -7.34
N HIS A 628 -27.34 -12.31 -7.89
CA HIS A 628 -27.15 -13.04 -9.13
C HIS A 628 -26.79 -12.09 -10.27
N SER A 629 -27.46 -10.95 -10.41
CA SER A 629 -27.13 -9.99 -11.46
C SER A 629 -25.81 -9.23 -11.27
N GLY A 630 -25.33 -9.08 -10.02
CA GLY A 630 -24.14 -8.30 -9.66
C GLY A 630 -24.29 -6.78 -9.91
N ILE A 631 -25.50 -6.31 -10.21
CA ILE A 631 -25.79 -4.89 -10.49
C ILE A 631 -25.51 -3.98 -9.27
N HIS A 632 -25.71 -4.49 -8.06
CA HIS A 632 -25.47 -3.76 -6.81
C HIS A 632 -24.02 -3.25 -6.70
N ARG A 633 -23.02 -4.02 -7.15
CA ARG A 633 -21.61 -3.58 -7.18
C ARG A 633 -21.38 -2.47 -8.20
N THR A 634 -22.00 -2.58 -9.37
CA THR A 634 -21.93 -1.56 -10.42
C THR A 634 -22.54 -0.24 -9.93
N LEU A 635 -23.70 -0.29 -9.26
CA LEU A 635 -24.34 0.88 -8.64
C LEU A 635 -23.48 1.47 -7.50
N GLN A 636 -22.87 0.62 -6.68
CA GLN A 636 -22.01 1.05 -5.58
C GLN A 636 -20.80 1.83 -6.11
N ARG A 637 -20.13 1.32 -7.16
CA ARG A 637 -19.02 2.03 -7.84
C ARG A 637 -19.47 3.38 -8.41
N LEU A 638 -20.62 3.41 -9.08
CA LEU A 638 -21.19 4.63 -9.63
C LEU A 638 -21.54 5.67 -8.54
N SER A 639 -21.85 5.21 -7.33
CA SER A 639 -22.18 6.06 -6.19
C SER A 639 -20.98 6.91 -5.70
N TYR A 640 -19.75 6.38 -5.73
CA TYR A 640 -18.54 7.03 -5.20
C TYR A 640 -17.69 7.75 -6.26
N TRP A 641 -17.98 7.55 -7.53
CA TRP A 641 -17.08 7.97 -8.61
C TRP A 641 -16.90 9.49 -8.74
N PHE A 642 -17.85 10.27 -8.21
CA PHE A 642 -17.83 11.72 -8.23
C PHE A 642 -17.81 12.25 -6.80
N MET A 643 -16.74 12.95 -6.44
CA MET A 643 -16.55 13.60 -5.13
C MET A 643 -17.83 14.26 -4.62
N GLU A 644 -18.16 14.02 -3.34
CA GLU A 644 -19.37 14.49 -2.64
C GLU A 644 -19.61 16.01 -2.68
N LYS A 645 -18.61 16.80 -3.05
CA LYS A 645 -18.67 18.27 -3.03
C LYS A 645 -19.33 18.92 -4.26
N ASN A 646 -19.88 18.14 -5.21
CA ASN A 646 -20.61 18.69 -6.34
C ASN A 646 -22.01 18.08 -6.48
N SER A 647 -23.04 18.84 -6.11
CA SER A 647 -24.47 18.56 -6.29
C SER A 647 -24.93 18.40 -7.75
N ARG A 648 -24.01 18.30 -8.72
CA ARG A 648 -24.28 18.31 -10.17
C ARG A 648 -24.32 16.92 -10.83
N TYR A 649 -24.06 15.83 -10.10
CA TYR A 649 -23.97 14.48 -10.68
C TYR A 649 -25.19 13.62 -10.33
N LYS A 650 -26.29 13.82 -11.08
CA LYS A 650 -27.58 13.10 -10.93
C LYS A 650 -27.42 11.56 -10.91
N LEU A 651 -26.51 10.98 -11.69
CA LEU A 651 -26.29 9.53 -11.78
C LEU A 651 -25.85 8.88 -10.45
N SER A 652 -24.93 9.53 -9.73
CA SER A 652 -24.46 9.05 -8.41
C SER A 652 -25.59 9.12 -7.38
N GLN A 653 -26.39 10.19 -7.41
CA GLN A 653 -27.55 10.34 -6.52
C GLN A 653 -28.63 9.29 -6.79
N THR A 654 -28.96 9.02 -8.06
CA THR A 654 -29.91 7.96 -8.44
C THR A 654 -29.39 6.59 -7.99
N SER A 655 -28.10 6.29 -8.18
CA SER A 655 -27.50 5.03 -7.73
C SER A 655 -27.61 4.86 -6.21
N LYS A 656 -27.29 5.91 -5.42
CA LYS A 656 -27.48 5.90 -3.96
C LYS A 656 -28.94 5.69 -3.56
N ARG A 657 -29.89 6.22 -4.32
CA ARG A 657 -31.33 6.05 -4.06
C ARG A 657 -31.79 4.62 -4.31
N ILE A 658 -31.37 4.00 -5.41
CA ILE A 658 -31.66 2.59 -5.72
C ILE A 658 -31.08 1.68 -4.63
N LEU A 659 -29.82 1.89 -4.23
CA LEU A 659 -29.19 1.10 -3.17
C LEU A 659 -29.90 1.25 -1.82
N ARG A 660 -30.39 2.45 -1.49
CA ARG A 660 -31.23 2.65 -0.29
C ARG A 660 -32.56 1.92 -0.38
N LYS A 661 -33.20 1.88 -1.56
CA LYS A 661 -34.44 1.12 -1.80
C LYS A 661 -34.23 -0.38 -1.53
N TRP A 662 -33.09 -0.93 -1.95
CA TRP A 662 -32.77 -2.35 -1.77
C TRP A 662 -32.14 -2.70 -0.43
N ASN A 663 -31.79 -1.72 0.41
CA ASN A 663 -31.13 -1.97 1.68
C ASN A 663 -31.91 -2.93 2.62
N PRO A 664 -33.24 -2.85 2.76
CA PRO A 664 -34.00 -3.82 3.57
C PRO A 664 -33.83 -5.26 3.06
N LEU A 665 -33.89 -5.48 1.73
CA LEU A 665 -33.68 -6.79 1.13
C LEU A 665 -32.28 -7.34 1.44
N PHE A 666 -31.26 -6.47 1.43
CA PHE A 666 -29.92 -6.86 1.82
C PHE A 666 -29.84 -7.28 3.28
N VAL A 667 -30.42 -6.49 4.19
CA VAL A 667 -30.42 -6.78 5.64
C VAL A 667 -31.11 -8.11 5.93
N ASP A 668 -32.25 -8.38 5.29
CA ASP A 668 -33.03 -9.61 5.51
C ASP A 668 -32.29 -10.87 5.04
N SER A 669 -31.50 -10.76 3.97
CA SER A 669 -30.75 -11.88 3.36
C SER A 669 -29.35 -12.10 3.93
N LEU A 670 -28.88 -11.26 4.87
CA LEU A 670 -27.52 -11.40 5.40
C LEU A 670 -27.29 -12.73 6.11
N LYS A 671 -28.30 -13.31 6.74
CA LYS A 671 -28.16 -14.58 7.49
C LYS A 671 -27.69 -15.72 6.60
N ASP A 672 -28.29 -15.85 5.43
CA ASP A 672 -27.99 -16.92 4.47
C ASP A 672 -26.83 -16.57 3.52
N PHE A 673 -26.24 -15.38 3.67
CA PHE A 673 -25.12 -14.91 2.84
C PHE A 673 -23.78 -15.38 3.42
N HIS A 674 -23.29 -16.54 3.00
CA HIS A 674 -22.02 -17.09 3.54
C HIS A 674 -20.79 -16.75 2.69
N TRP A 675 -20.82 -16.85 1.37
CA TRP A 675 -19.67 -16.53 0.52
C TRP A 675 -19.71 -15.08 0.03
N ALA A 676 -18.76 -14.27 0.51
CA ALA A 676 -18.57 -12.88 0.10
C ALA A 676 -17.38 -12.72 -0.85
N MET A 677 -17.45 -11.72 -1.73
CA MET A 677 -16.27 -11.32 -2.51
C MET A 677 -15.42 -10.37 -1.70
N LYS A 678 -14.13 -10.68 -1.61
CA LYS A 678 -13.13 -9.79 -1.00
C LYS A 678 -12.60 -8.78 -2.02
N ASP A 679 -12.30 -9.28 -3.20
CA ASP A 679 -11.89 -8.47 -4.34
C ASP A 679 -12.44 -9.12 -5.62
N GLY A 680 -12.14 -8.52 -6.78
CA GLY A 680 -12.59 -9.05 -8.07
C GLY A 680 -12.07 -10.44 -8.44
N ALA A 681 -11.18 -11.04 -7.64
CA ALA A 681 -10.53 -12.33 -7.89
C ALA A 681 -10.60 -13.32 -6.72
N SER A 682 -11.22 -12.95 -5.58
CA SER A 682 -11.19 -13.77 -4.37
C SER A 682 -12.54 -13.85 -3.65
N LEU A 683 -12.90 -15.06 -3.21
CA LEU A 683 -14.04 -15.32 -2.33
C LEU A 683 -13.59 -15.60 -0.90
N MET A 684 -14.41 -15.22 0.06
CA MET A 684 -14.22 -15.42 1.49
C MET A 684 -15.49 -16.01 2.11
N TYR A 685 -15.35 -17.05 2.93
CA TYR A 685 -16.47 -17.58 3.71
C TYR A 685 -16.69 -16.77 5.00
N LEU A 686 -17.89 -16.26 5.16
CA LEU A 686 -18.38 -15.49 6.30
C LEU A 686 -19.22 -16.39 7.21
N SER A 687 -18.59 -16.92 8.26
CA SER A 687 -19.29 -17.66 9.30
C SER A 687 -20.31 -16.79 10.04
N GLU A 688 -21.33 -17.41 10.64
CA GLU A 688 -22.34 -16.69 11.44
C GLU A 688 -21.76 -15.85 12.60
N ALA A 689 -20.63 -16.26 13.17
CA ALA A 689 -19.97 -15.54 14.26
C ALA A 689 -18.89 -14.56 13.79
N ASN A 690 -18.76 -14.32 12.49
CA ASN A 690 -17.75 -13.41 11.97
C ASN A 690 -18.02 -11.97 12.44
N SER A 691 -16.98 -11.28 12.92
CA SER A 691 -17.08 -9.89 13.44
C SER A 691 -17.61 -8.89 12.40
N LEU A 692 -17.45 -9.17 11.10
CA LEU A 692 -18.01 -8.38 10.00
C LEU A 692 -19.55 -8.29 10.07
N ARG A 693 -20.23 -9.30 10.63
CA ARG A 693 -21.69 -9.32 10.79
C ARG A 693 -22.17 -8.39 11.91
N SER A 694 -21.31 -8.06 12.87
CA SER A 694 -21.60 -7.16 14.00
C SER A 694 -21.24 -5.69 13.76
N MET A 695 -20.81 -5.30 12.55
CA MET A 695 -20.44 -3.93 12.23
C MET A 695 -21.64 -2.98 12.14
N GLU A 696 -21.41 -1.67 12.36
CA GLU A 696 -22.44 -0.62 12.29
C GLU A 696 -23.23 -0.59 10.97
N ASN A 697 -22.63 -1.06 9.87
CA ASN A 697 -23.32 -1.24 8.59
C ASN A 697 -23.11 -2.67 8.05
N PRO A 698 -24.00 -3.62 8.36
CA PRO A 698 -23.81 -5.03 8.06
C PRO A 698 -23.99 -5.34 6.56
N THR A 699 -24.45 -4.40 5.73
CA THR A 699 -24.52 -4.59 4.27
C THR A 699 -23.20 -4.30 3.54
N ASN A 700 -22.14 -3.87 4.24
CA ASN A 700 -20.87 -3.53 3.59
C ASN A 700 -20.25 -4.71 2.84
N PHE A 701 -20.30 -5.93 3.40
CA PHE A 701 -19.71 -7.13 2.78
C PHE A 701 -20.52 -7.68 1.59
N VAL A 702 -21.73 -7.15 1.34
CA VAL A 702 -22.49 -7.44 0.12
C VAL A 702 -21.80 -6.86 -1.12
N PHE A 703 -21.14 -5.71 -0.97
CA PHE A 703 -20.56 -4.99 -2.09
C PHE A 703 -19.17 -5.49 -2.46
N ASP A 704 -18.26 -5.57 -1.49
CA ASP A 704 -16.94 -6.21 -1.51
C ASP A 704 -16.38 -6.09 -0.07
N VAL A 705 -15.61 -7.06 0.41
CA VAL A 705 -14.96 -6.98 1.73
C VAL A 705 -13.63 -6.23 1.60
N GLU A 706 -13.58 -5.00 2.12
CA GLU A 706 -12.35 -4.21 2.11
C GLU A 706 -11.29 -4.79 3.06
N ASP A 707 -10.01 -4.73 2.68
CA ASP A 707 -8.89 -5.20 3.52
C ASP A 707 -8.88 -4.54 4.91
N CYS A 708 -9.33 -3.28 5.02
CA CYS A 708 -9.39 -2.56 6.28
C CYS A 708 -10.46 -3.09 7.26
N ALA A 709 -11.45 -3.85 6.76
CA ALA A 709 -12.51 -4.43 7.57
C ALA A 709 -12.13 -5.80 8.13
N ILE A 710 -11.09 -6.44 7.59
CA ILE A 710 -10.61 -7.75 8.02
C ILE A 710 -9.54 -7.55 9.11
N PRO A 711 -9.59 -8.30 10.23
CA PRO A 711 -8.52 -8.28 11.23
C PRO A 711 -7.16 -8.55 10.57
N PRO A 712 -6.08 -7.83 10.91
CA PRO A 712 -4.76 -8.05 10.28
C PRO A 712 -4.23 -9.48 10.38
N SER A 713 -4.65 -10.23 11.41
CA SER A 713 -4.31 -11.65 11.60
C SER A 713 -5.02 -12.58 10.60
N ASP A 714 -6.14 -12.13 10.04
CA ASP A 714 -7.02 -12.90 9.14
C ASP A 714 -6.91 -12.40 7.69
N LEU A 715 -6.13 -11.34 7.44
CA LEU A 715 -5.86 -10.89 6.09
C LEU A 715 -5.13 -11.99 5.32
N PRO A 716 -5.55 -12.29 4.08
CA PRO A 716 -4.78 -13.19 3.23
C PRO A 716 -3.39 -12.61 3.06
N TRP A 717 -2.37 -13.45 3.25
CA TRP A 717 -0.98 -13.01 3.16
C TRP A 717 -0.74 -12.39 1.79
N PRO A 718 0.07 -11.31 1.67
CA PRO A 718 0.34 -10.70 0.38
C PRO A 718 0.79 -11.77 -0.60
N LEU A 719 0.05 -11.89 -1.70
CA LEU A 719 0.48 -12.54 -2.93
C LEU A 719 1.78 -11.81 -3.32
N PHE A 720 2.93 -12.26 -2.84
CA PHE A 720 4.21 -11.79 -3.34
C PHE A 720 4.17 -12.05 -4.85
N GLY A 721 3.96 -11.01 -5.65
CA GLY A 721 3.91 -11.10 -7.10
C GLY A 721 3.09 -12.27 -7.63
N CYS A 722 1.75 -12.16 -7.61
CA CYS A 722 0.99 -12.77 -8.71
C CYS A 722 1.42 -12.07 -10.00
N ILE A 723 2.36 -12.68 -10.73
CA ILE A 723 2.23 -13.11 -12.15
C ILE A 723 3.11 -14.35 -12.30
#